data_AF-A0A0S4U5Z7-F1
#
_entry.id   AF-A0A0S4U5Z7-F1
#
_cell.length_a   1.000
_cell.length_b   1.000
_cell.length_c   1.000
_cell.angle_alpha   90.00
_cell.angle_beta   90.00
_cell.angle_gamma   90.00
#
_symmetry.space_group_name_H-M   'P 1'
#
loop_
_entity.id
_entity.type
_entity.pdbx_description
1 polymer ?
#
loop_
_entity_poly.entity_id
_entity_poly.type
_entity_poly.pdbx_seq_one_letter_code
_entity_poly.pdbx_strand_id
1 'polypeptide(L)'
;MSRPHLPFAVFFAGLAALCWIAVGYAGSNPLALAVTLLIGAGYLTGAIELHRYRQATATLARAVTHLSAPPPELGAWLDQLHPGLRSAVRLRIEGERVALPGPALTPYLVGLLVLLGMLGTLLGMVVTFKGTGAALESAADLQAIRASLAAPIQGLGFSFGTSIAGVSTSAMLGLLSALSRRERLQAAQALDAQIATTLRRHSHAHQREETLALLRRQAEAMPLLVDRLQAMMTTLEQQSQASAERQIASQQAFLGQTEAAYARLASSVGQSLQDSAAESARTAGAALQPVVEATMAGLAREAASVQETVKHAVRQQLDSLSTGFDTTAANVADIWSRALAAHRQSNEALAAQWRTTLDQLTAAFDQRSASLLEGISARLETTAGSVSQAWTEALSRQDQTHETLTGQHRRALEAATATFEQHAATLQRALHQSHEDLRAGLASQDQQRLAAWTNTLGSMAATLRQEWEQAGAHTASHQQAICETLARTAHDISARTQAHASDTIAEISRLVQAASEAPKAAAEVIGELRQKLADSMVRDTEMLDERSRLLATLETLLDAVNHASTEQRSAVDGLISTSADLLDRVGTRFADKVETEGGRLGTAAAQVTGSAVEVASLGEAFGAAVQLFGESNGQLVAHLQRLEAALDKSLARSDEQLAYYVAQAREVIDLSVLSQKQILEDMQRLADQRAPIGAEAA
;
A
#
# COMPACT_ATOMS: atom_id res chain seq x y z
N MET A 1 -16.81 39.31 7.44
CA MET A 1 -17.21 39.73 6.07
C MET A 1 -16.51 41.03 5.66
N SER A 2 -15.18 41.02 5.52
CA SER A 2 -14.40 42.25 5.32
C SER A 2 -13.90 42.37 3.86
N ARG A 3 -14.70 43.11 3.08
CA ARG A 3 -14.37 43.93 1.90
C ARG A 3 -13.48 43.30 0.79
N PRO A 4 -14.07 42.67 -0.26
CA PRO A 4 -13.33 42.21 -1.44
C PRO A 4 -12.58 43.32 -2.19
N HIS A 5 -12.82 44.58 -1.85
CA HIS A 5 -12.24 45.76 -2.50
C HIS A 5 -10.86 46.18 -1.98
N LEU A 6 -10.44 45.73 -0.79
CA LEU A 6 -9.19 46.20 -0.17
C LEU A 6 -7.94 45.87 -1.00
N PRO A 7 -7.79 44.66 -1.58
CA PRO A 7 -6.66 44.35 -2.45
C PRO A 7 -6.66 45.15 -3.75
N PHE A 8 -7.84 45.46 -4.30
CA PHE A 8 -7.93 46.32 -5.48
C PHE A 8 -7.47 47.75 -5.16
N ALA A 9 -7.89 48.30 -4.01
CA ALA A 9 -7.46 49.63 -3.57
C ALA A 9 -5.94 49.72 -3.40
N VAL A 10 -5.31 48.70 -2.79
CA VAL A 10 -3.84 48.64 -2.62
C VAL A 10 -3.12 48.53 -3.98
N PHE A 11 -3.66 47.75 -4.91
CA PHE A 11 -3.10 47.64 -6.27
C PHE A 11 -3.17 48.98 -7.03
N PHE A 12 -4.34 49.62 -7.06
CA PHE A 12 -4.50 50.89 -7.75
C PHE A 12 -3.70 52.01 -7.09
N ALA A 13 -3.50 51.99 -5.79
CA ALA A 13 -2.63 52.95 -5.11
C ALA A 13 -1.17 52.84 -5.57
N GLY A 14 -0.63 51.63 -5.68
CA GLY A 14 0.72 51.40 -6.21
C GLY A 14 0.85 51.77 -7.69
N LEU A 15 -0.16 51.44 -8.50
CA LEU A 15 -0.21 51.81 -9.91
C LEU A 15 -0.27 53.33 -10.10
N ALA A 16 -1.09 54.03 -9.31
CA ALA A 16 -1.24 55.48 -9.39
C ALA A 16 0.07 56.20 -9.05
N ALA A 17 0.78 55.77 -8.00
CA ALA A 17 2.09 56.30 -7.65
C ALA A 17 3.10 56.12 -8.80
N LEU A 18 3.12 54.94 -9.41
CA LEU A 18 3.99 54.63 -10.54
C LEU A 18 3.65 55.47 -11.79
N CYS A 19 2.36 55.56 -12.15
CA CYS A 19 1.91 56.34 -13.30
C CYS A 19 2.20 57.84 -13.13
N TRP A 20 2.01 58.38 -11.92
CA TRP A 20 2.35 59.76 -11.61
C TRP A 20 3.83 60.06 -11.87
N ILE A 21 4.71 59.17 -11.43
CA ILE A 21 6.17 59.30 -11.62
C ILE A 21 6.55 59.11 -13.09
N ALA A 22 5.92 58.16 -13.80
CA ALA A 22 6.15 57.93 -15.22
C ALA A 22 5.75 59.14 -16.08
N VAL A 23 4.62 59.79 -15.78
CA VAL A 23 4.19 61.02 -16.48
C VAL A 23 5.17 62.17 -16.22
N GLY A 24 5.71 62.28 -15.00
CA GLY A 24 6.75 63.28 -14.69
C GLY A 24 8.05 63.12 -15.49
N TYR A 25 8.37 61.90 -15.93
CA TYR A 25 9.54 61.61 -16.76
C TYR A 25 9.26 61.60 -18.26
N ALA A 26 7.99 61.56 -18.66
CA ALA A 26 7.59 61.58 -20.06
C ALA A 26 7.96 62.94 -20.68
N GLY A 27 9.03 62.94 -21.48
CA GLY A 27 9.54 64.11 -22.20
C GLY A 27 10.71 64.85 -21.53
N SER A 28 11.09 64.51 -20.29
CA SER A 28 12.21 65.13 -19.58
C SER A 28 13.46 64.26 -19.55
N ASN A 29 13.33 62.95 -19.27
CA ASN A 29 14.47 62.04 -19.18
C ASN A 29 14.09 60.61 -19.64
N PRO A 30 14.56 60.17 -20.84
CA PRO A 30 14.16 58.87 -21.40
C PRO A 30 14.70 57.68 -20.58
N LEU A 31 15.84 57.85 -19.93
CA LEU A 31 16.45 56.82 -19.11
C LEU A 31 15.64 56.61 -17.82
N ALA A 32 15.20 57.72 -17.19
CA ALA A 32 14.34 57.65 -16.01
C ALA A 32 13.02 56.94 -16.30
N LEU A 33 12.41 57.28 -17.42
CA LEU A 33 11.20 56.62 -17.91
C LEU A 33 11.43 55.11 -18.12
N ALA A 34 12.56 54.71 -18.71
CA ALA A 34 12.89 53.30 -18.91
C ALA A 34 12.99 52.51 -17.60
N VAL A 35 13.65 53.06 -16.57
CA VAL A 35 13.71 52.43 -15.23
C VAL A 35 12.32 52.36 -14.60
N THR A 36 11.51 53.43 -14.68
CA THR A 36 10.14 53.43 -14.16
C THR A 36 9.24 52.42 -14.88
N LEU A 37 9.38 52.25 -16.20
CA LEU A 37 8.66 51.21 -16.95
C LEU A 37 9.08 49.80 -16.54
N LEU A 38 10.36 49.57 -16.26
CA LEU A 38 10.87 48.29 -15.76
C LEU A 38 10.30 47.97 -14.36
N ILE A 39 10.23 48.97 -13.48
CA ILE A 39 9.53 48.86 -12.17
C ILE A 39 8.06 48.50 -12.40
N GLY A 40 7.40 49.14 -13.38
CA GLY A 40 6.02 48.82 -13.76
C GLY A 40 5.81 47.40 -14.24
N ALA A 41 6.69 46.89 -15.09
CA ALA A 41 6.64 45.51 -15.56
C ALA A 41 6.78 44.51 -14.40
N GLY A 42 7.71 44.76 -13.47
CA GLY A 42 7.87 43.95 -12.26
C GLY A 42 6.63 43.99 -11.36
N TYR A 43 6.05 45.17 -11.15
CA TYR A 43 4.85 45.35 -10.34
C TYR A 43 3.63 44.64 -10.92
N LEU A 44 3.39 44.78 -12.23
CA LEU A 44 2.30 44.10 -12.94
C LEU A 44 2.47 42.58 -12.94
N THR A 45 3.69 42.09 -13.14
CA THR A 45 3.99 40.65 -13.10
C THR A 45 3.66 40.05 -11.73
N GLY A 46 4.05 40.74 -10.66
CA GLY A 46 3.72 40.33 -9.28
C GLY A 46 2.22 40.39 -9.01
N ALA A 47 1.53 41.41 -9.50
CA ALA A 47 0.08 41.54 -9.38
C ALA A 47 -0.67 40.42 -10.12
N ILE A 48 -0.22 40.03 -11.32
CA ILE A 48 -0.79 38.90 -12.09
C ILE A 48 -0.60 37.58 -11.35
N GLU A 49 0.58 37.32 -10.79
CA GLU A 49 0.83 36.13 -9.99
C GLU A 49 -0.09 36.07 -8.77
N LEU A 50 -0.18 37.16 -8.00
CA LEU A 50 -1.05 37.26 -6.83
C LEU A 50 -2.54 37.12 -7.21
N HIS A 51 -2.95 37.62 -8.37
CA HIS A 51 -4.31 37.44 -8.87
C HIS A 51 -4.62 35.96 -9.15
N ARG A 52 -3.73 35.25 -9.86
CA ARG A 52 -3.86 33.80 -10.09
C ARG A 52 -3.85 33.02 -8.77
N TYR A 53 -2.98 33.41 -7.84
CA TYR A 53 -2.92 32.84 -6.50
C TYR A 53 -4.25 32.98 -5.75
N ARG A 54 -4.87 34.17 -5.78
CA ARG A 54 -6.18 34.43 -5.18
C ARG A 54 -7.31 33.68 -5.89
N GLN A 55 -7.30 33.57 -7.21
CA GLN A 55 -8.27 32.76 -7.96
C GLN A 55 -8.23 31.30 -7.51
N ALA A 56 -7.04 30.72 -7.37
CA ALA A 56 -6.86 29.38 -6.83
C ALA A 56 -7.32 29.28 -5.36
N THR A 57 -7.12 30.33 -4.54
CA THR A 57 -7.68 30.37 -3.18
C THR A 57 -9.20 30.38 -3.19
N ALA A 58 -9.82 31.13 -4.11
CA ALA A 58 -11.27 31.22 -4.22
C ALA A 58 -11.94 29.91 -4.68
N THR A 59 -11.26 29.07 -5.49
CA THR A 59 -11.78 27.72 -5.79
C THR A 59 -11.82 26.84 -4.54
N LEU A 60 -10.75 26.87 -3.73
CA LEU A 60 -10.69 26.10 -2.48
C LEU A 60 -11.73 26.60 -1.47
N ALA A 61 -11.80 27.92 -1.24
CA ALA A 61 -12.74 28.51 -0.30
C ALA A 61 -14.20 28.16 -0.68
N ARG A 62 -14.57 28.27 -1.96
CA ARG A 62 -15.91 27.86 -2.44
C ARG A 62 -16.17 26.37 -2.25
N ALA A 63 -15.23 25.51 -2.66
CA ALA A 63 -15.38 24.06 -2.53
C ALA A 63 -15.56 23.61 -1.07
N VAL A 64 -14.89 24.27 -0.14
CA VAL A 64 -15.01 24.03 1.31
C VAL A 64 -16.33 24.57 1.87
N THR A 65 -16.77 25.77 1.45
CA THR A 65 -18.03 26.34 1.95
C THR A 65 -19.28 25.62 1.45
N HIS A 66 -19.22 25.02 0.26
CA HIS A 66 -20.33 24.24 -0.30
C HIS A 66 -20.35 22.78 0.20
N LEU A 67 -19.39 22.39 1.04
CA LEU A 67 -19.29 21.03 1.54
C LEU A 67 -20.17 20.83 2.78
N SER A 68 -21.41 20.41 2.56
CA SER A 68 -22.38 20.10 3.63
C SER A 68 -22.45 18.62 3.99
N ALA A 69 -22.07 17.74 3.06
CA ALA A 69 -22.11 16.29 3.22
C ALA A 69 -20.82 15.67 2.65
N PRO A 70 -20.41 14.47 3.15
CA PRO A 70 -19.24 13.78 2.63
C PRO A 70 -19.41 13.50 1.13
N PRO A 71 -18.46 13.93 0.28
CA PRO A 71 -18.55 13.68 -1.14
C PRO A 71 -18.43 12.17 -1.39
N PRO A 72 -19.24 11.59 -2.31
CA PRO A 72 -19.17 10.16 -2.62
C PRO A 72 -17.79 9.78 -3.17
N GLU A 73 -17.25 10.61 -4.07
CA GLU A 73 -15.92 10.46 -4.64
C GLU A 73 -15.06 11.68 -4.33
N LEU A 74 -13.87 11.43 -3.78
CA LEU A 74 -12.90 12.49 -3.48
C LEU A 74 -12.39 13.16 -4.77
N GLY A 75 -12.20 12.38 -5.85
CA GLY A 75 -11.71 12.88 -7.14
C GLY A 75 -12.60 13.97 -7.75
N ALA A 76 -13.92 13.72 -7.83
CA ALA A 76 -14.88 14.68 -8.38
C ALA A 76 -14.95 15.99 -7.57
N TRP A 77 -14.75 15.92 -6.25
CA TRP A 77 -14.64 17.12 -5.42
C TRP A 77 -13.31 17.84 -5.65
N LEU A 78 -12.19 17.11 -5.75
CA LEU A 78 -10.87 17.66 -6.06
C LEU A 78 -10.81 18.36 -7.42
N ASP A 79 -11.58 17.90 -8.41
CA ASP A 79 -11.62 18.51 -9.74
C ASP A 79 -12.18 19.94 -9.77
N GLN A 80 -13.01 20.30 -8.76
CA GLN A 80 -13.51 21.66 -8.59
C GLN A 80 -12.41 22.65 -8.15
N LEU A 81 -11.30 22.13 -7.62
CA LEU A 81 -10.16 22.94 -7.19
C LEU A 81 -9.23 23.25 -8.37
N HIS A 82 -8.58 24.40 -8.29
CA HIS A 82 -7.52 24.76 -9.23
C HIS A 82 -6.41 23.68 -9.28
N PRO A 83 -5.91 23.28 -10.46
CA PRO A 83 -4.97 22.17 -10.63
C PRO A 83 -3.76 22.22 -9.69
N GLY A 84 -3.18 23.41 -9.48
CA GLY A 84 -2.03 23.61 -8.60
C GLY A 84 -2.28 23.35 -7.10
N LEU A 85 -3.52 23.10 -6.67
CA LEU A 85 -3.87 22.80 -5.28
C LEU A 85 -4.32 21.37 -5.06
N ARG A 86 -4.70 20.64 -6.12
CA ARG A 86 -5.36 19.34 -6.02
C ARG A 86 -4.52 18.32 -5.26
N SER A 87 -3.22 18.22 -5.59
CA SER A 87 -2.30 17.30 -4.92
C SER A 87 -2.10 17.66 -3.45
N ALA A 88 -1.79 18.92 -3.14
CA ALA A 88 -1.56 19.37 -1.76
C ALA A 88 -2.81 19.20 -0.87
N VAL A 89 -4.01 19.43 -1.42
CA VAL A 89 -5.28 19.22 -0.71
C VAL A 89 -5.58 17.74 -0.54
N ARG A 90 -5.32 16.91 -1.56
CA ARG A 90 -5.47 15.46 -1.48
C ARG A 90 -4.62 14.87 -0.36
N LEU A 91 -3.32 15.18 -0.34
CA LEU A 91 -2.39 14.70 0.69
C LEU A 91 -2.83 15.13 2.09
N ARG A 92 -3.32 16.37 2.25
CA ARG A 92 -3.91 16.83 3.52
C ARG A 92 -5.12 16.01 3.96
N ILE A 93 -6.02 15.65 3.04
CA ILE A 93 -7.22 14.85 3.33
C ILE A 93 -6.83 13.41 3.70
N GLU A 94 -5.87 12.84 3.00
CA GLU A 94 -5.35 11.48 3.23
C GLU A 94 -4.64 11.36 4.59
N GLY A 95 -4.11 12.47 5.13
CA GLY A 95 -3.61 12.58 6.51
C GLY A 95 -2.21 13.19 6.63
N GLU A 96 -1.61 13.65 5.53
CA GLU A 96 -0.28 14.26 5.53
C GLU A 96 -0.30 15.75 5.85
N ARG A 97 0.68 16.23 6.63
CA ARG A 97 0.81 17.66 6.98
C ARG A 97 1.58 18.44 5.91
N VAL A 98 1.00 18.58 4.72
CA VAL A 98 1.62 19.31 3.60
C VAL A 98 1.19 20.78 3.58
N ALA A 99 2.09 21.74 3.39
CA ALA A 99 1.72 23.15 3.24
C ALA A 99 1.09 23.42 1.86
N LEU A 100 0.09 24.31 1.78
CA LEU A 100 -0.44 24.75 0.49
C LEU A 100 0.62 25.62 -0.23
N PRO A 101 0.79 25.46 -1.56
CA PRO A 101 1.82 26.19 -2.30
C PRO A 101 1.60 27.71 -2.21
N GLY A 102 2.70 28.46 -2.03
CA GLY A 102 2.74 29.91 -1.96
C GLY A 102 3.05 30.59 -3.31
N PRO A 103 2.99 31.94 -3.39
CA PRO A 103 3.51 32.66 -4.55
C PRO A 103 5.03 32.50 -4.63
N ALA A 104 5.54 32.16 -5.81
CA ALA A 104 6.94 31.83 -6.04
C ALA A 104 7.76 33.05 -6.45
N LEU A 105 7.23 33.93 -7.32
CA LEU A 105 7.95 35.06 -7.90
C LEU A 105 7.83 36.33 -7.06
N THR A 106 6.69 36.52 -6.39
CA THR A 106 6.36 37.76 -5.66
C THR A 106 7.43 38.17 -4.65
N PRO A 107 8.00 37.29 -3.79
CA PRO A 107 9.07 37.69 -2.87
C PRO A 107 10.31 38.25 -3.58
N TYR A 108 10.68 37.66 -4.73
CA TYR A 108 11.81 38.12 -5.54
C TYR A 108 11.49 39.44 -6.24
N LEU A 109 10.26 39.61 -6.75
CA LEU A 109 9.81 40.85 -7.39
C LEU A 109 9.78 42.01 -6.39
N VAL A 110 9.33 41.77 -5.15
CA VAL A 110 9.37 42.78 -4.09
C VAL A 110 10.81 43.27 -3.85
N GLY A 111 11.79 42.37 -3.79
CA GLY A 111 13.21 42.73 -3.67
C GLY A 111 13.76 43.44 -4.92
N LEU A 112 13.39 42.93 -6.11
CA LEU A 112 13.81 43.51 -7.40
C LEU A 112 13.30 44.95 -7.59
N LEU A 113 12.05 45.24 -7.19
CA LEU A 113 11.48 46.58 -7.28
C LEU A 113 12.26 47.60 -6.43
N VAL A 114 12.73 47.19 -5.25
CA VAL A 114 13.61 48.03 -4.41
C VAL A 114 14.96 48.23 -5.08
N LEU A 115 15.57 47.15 -5.59
CA LEU A 115 16.86 47.21 -6.29
C LEU A 115 16.80 48.13 -7.53
N LEU A 116 15.73 48.05 -8.32
CA LEU A 116 15.50 48.97 -9.44
C LEU A 116 15.31 50.42 -8.98
N GLY A 117 14.62 50.62 -7.86
CA GLY A 117 14.50 51.95 -7.24
C GLY A 117 15.87 52.52 -6.85
N MET A 118 16.73 51.70 -6.23
CA MET A 118 18.10 52.09 -5.87
C MET A 118 19.00 52.31 -7.10
N LEU A 119 18.83 51.51 -8.16
CA LEU A 119 19.53 51.71 -9.43
C LEU A 119 19.20 53.07 -10.02
N GLY A 120 17.92 53.46 -9.99
CA GLY A 120 17.50 54.80 -10.41
C GLY A 120 18.15 55.91 -9.56
N THR A 121 18.32 55.69 -8.25
CA THR A 121 19.05 56.62 -7.37
C THR A 121 20.52 56.79 -7.81
N LEU A 122 21.20 55.68 -8.09
CA LEU A 122 22.60 55.68 -8.53
C LEU A 122 22.75 56.42 -9.85
N LEU A 123 21.88 56.15 -10.83
CA LEU A 123 21.93 56.84 -12.12
C LEU A 123 21.60 58.33 -11.98
N GLY A 124 20.67 58.70 -11.09
CA GLY A 124 20.37 60.11 -10.82
C GLY A 124 21.52 60.84 -10.16
N MET A 125 22.27 60.17 -9.29
CA MET A 125 23.50 60.71 -8.71
C MET A 125 24.58 60.92 -9.79
N VAL A 126 24.76 59.99 -10.73
CA VAL A 126 25.70 60.15 -11.85
C VAL A 126 25.34 61.34 -12.74
N VAL A 127 24.05 61.52 -13.06
CA VAL A 127 23.57 62.68 -13.83
C VAL A 127 23.79 63.98 -13.05
N THR A 128 23.56 63.96 -11.74
CA THR A 128 23.81 65.10 -10.85
C THR A 128 25.29 65.50 -10.85
N PHE A 129 26.21 64.54 -10.69
CA PHE A 129 27.65 64.81 -10.69
C PHE A 129 28.16 65.31 -12.04
N LYS A 130 27.71 64.71 -13.15
CA LYS A 130 28.04 65.20 -14.49
C LYS A 130 27.53 66.63 -14.71
N GLY A 131 26.32 66.94 -14.24
CA GLY A 131 25.74 68.28 -14.29
C GLY A 131 26.56 69.31 -13.48
N THR A 132 26.99 68.95 -12.27
CA THR A 132 27.81 69.81 -11.41
C THR A 132 29.23 70.00 -11.96
N GLY A 133 29.83 68.98 -12.58
CA GLY A 133 31.14 69.11 -13.24
C GLY A 133 31.11 70.10 -14.41
N ALA A 134 30.13 69.96 -15.30
CA ALA A 134 29.90 70.91 -16.38
C ALA A 134 29.56 72.32 -15.86
N ALA A 135 28.91 72.41 -14.69
CA ALA A 135 28.63 73.68 -14.03
C ALA A 135 29.90 74.42 -13.59
N LEU A 136 30.86 73.70 -12.99
CA LEU A 136 32.12 74.25 -12.53
C LEU A 136 33.00 74.73 -13.69
N GLU A 137 32.99 74.02 -14.82
CA GLU A 137 33.75 74.40 -16.03
C GLU A 137 33.24 75.69 -16.69
N SER A 138 31.95 76.02 -16.52
CA SER A 138 31.28 77.17 -17.15
C SER A 138 31.20 78.45 -16.30
N ALA A 139 31.91 78.50 -15.15
CA ALA A 139 31.72 79.49 -14.08
C ALA A 139 32.03 80.98 -14.42
N ALA A 140 32.29 81.32 -15.68
CA ALA A 140 32.59 82.69 -16.11
C ALA A 140 31.35 83.55 -16.46
N ASP A 141 30.15 82.97 -16.55
CA ASP A 141 28.92 83.67 -16.96
C ASP A 141 27.75 83.45 -15.96
N LEU A 142 27.13 84.53 -15.49
CA LEU A 142 26.01 84.53 -14.55
C LEU A 142 24.77 83.79 -15.10
N GLN A 143 24.56 83.79 -16.43
CA GLN A 143 23.49 83.02 -17.06
C GLN A 143 23.83 81.52 -17.17
N ALA A 144 25.11 81.18 -17.34
CA ALA A 144 25.59 79.81 -17.28
C ALA A 144 25.42 79.22 -15.87
N ILE A 145 25.61 80.00 -14.80
CA ILE A 145 25.39 79.56 -13.40
C ILE A 145 23.94 79.14 -13.13
N ARG A 146 22.95 79.84 -13.67
CA ARG A 146 21.53 79.46 -13.50
C ARG A 146 21.17 78.20 -14.29
N ALA A 147 21.69 78.07 -15.51
CA ALA A 147 21.51 76.86 -16.32
C ALA A 147 22.23 75.66 -15.71
N SER A 148 23.37 75.89 -15.07
CA SER A 148 24.22 74.86 -14.49
C SER A 148 23.74 74.33 -13.15
N LEU A 149 22.89 75.07 -12.43
CA LEU A 149 22.14 74.59 -11.26
C LEU A 149 20.91 73.75 -11.63
N ALA A 150 20.39 73.84 -12.86
CA ALA A 150 19.20 73.10 -13.27
C ALA A 150 19.49 71.60 -13.48
N ALA A 151 20.66 71.24 -14.01
CA ALA A 151 21.03 69.84 -14.26
C ALA A 151 21.20 69.01 -12.96
N PRO A 152 21.87 69.51 -11.90
CA PRO A 152 21.91 68.83 -10.60
C PRO A 152 20.53 68.66 -9.95
N ILE A 153 19.65 69.67 -10.06
CA ILE A 153 18.28 69.60 -9.52
C ILE A 153 17.45 68.55 -10.27
N GLN A 154 17.60 68.44 -11.61
CA GLN A 154 16.95 67.40 -12.40
C GLN A 154 17.50 65.99 -12.09
N GLY A 155 18.80 65.85 -11.86
CA GLY A 155 19.42 64.59 -11.45
C GLY A 155 18.95 64.11 -10.07
N LEU A 156 18.74 65.04 -9.13
CA LEU A 156 18.10 64.77 -7.83
C LEU A 156 16.63 64.40 -7.98
N GLY A 157 15.86 65.12 -8.81
CA GLY A 157 14.47 64.79 -9.11
C GLY A 157 14.32 63.37 -9.67
N PHE A 158 15.25 62.97 -10.54
CA PHE A 158 15.34 61.60 -11.08
C PHE A 158 15.61 60.56 -9.98
N SER A 159 16.66 60.77 -9.17
CA SER A 159 17.05 59.82 -8.12
C SER A 159 15.93 59.59 -7.10
N PHE A 160 15.27 60.66 -6.65
CA PHE A 160 14.15 60.57 -5.71
C PHE A 160 12.93 59.91 -6.32
N GLY A 161 12.52 60.29 -7.54
CA GLY A 161 11.29 59.76 -8.14
C GLY A 161 11.40 58.27 -8.48
N THR A 162 12.53 57.77 -8.99
CA THR A 162 12.68 56.32 -9.21
C THR A 162 12.77 55.53 -7.91
N SER A 163 13.40 56.08 -6.87
CA SER A 163 13.45 55.46 -5.55
C SER A 163 12.06 55.35 -4.92
N ILE A 164 11.28 56.43 -4.97
CA ILE A 164 9.88 56.45 -4.51
C ILE A 164 9.04 55.45 -5.30
N ALA A 165 9.22 55.35 -6.62
CA ALA A 165 8.52 54.37 -7.45
C ALA A 165 8.85 52.93 -7.02
N GLY A 166 10.13 52.60 -6.83
CA GLY A 166 10.57 51.26 -6.43
C GLY A 166 10.08 50.87 -5.03
N VAL A 167 10.23 51.76 -4.05
CA VAL A 167 9.80 51.52 -2.66
C VAL A 167 8.28 51.44 -2.54
N SER A 168 7.54 52.35 -3.17
CA SER A 168 6.07 52.36 -3.10
C SER A 168 5.46 51.12 -3.77
N THR A 169 5.93 50.75 -4.97
CA THR A 169 5.45 49.54 -5.67
C THR A 169 5.84 48.27 -4.92
N SER A 170 7.05 48.19 -4.37
CA SER A 170 7.49 47.07 -3.52
C SER A 170 6.64 46.93 -2.26
N ALA A 171 6.38 48.04 -1.56
CA ALA A 171 5.55 48.06 -0.35
C ALA A 171 4.10 47.65 -0.65
N MET A 172 3.49 48.19 -1.72
CA MET A 172 2.14 47.82 -2.13
C MET A 172 2.06 46.36 -2.57
N LEU A 173 3.04 45.85 -3.32
CA LEU A 173 3.10 44.45 -3.72
C LEU A 173 3.30 43.51 -2.53
N GLY A 174 4.15 43.89 -1.57
CA GLY A 174 4.37 43.17 -0.32
C GLY A 174 3.10 43.10 0.53
N LEU A 175 2.36 44.20 0.65
CA LEU A 175 1.08 44.23 1.34
C LEU A 175 0.03 43.35 0.64
N LEU A 176 -0.06 43.38 -0.70
CA LEU A 176 -0.93 42.48 -1.47
C LEU A 176 -0.58 41.01 -1.24
N SER A 177 0.71 40.68 -1.18
CA SER A 177 1.19 39.32 -0.90
C SER A 177 0.78 38.86 0.51
N ALA A 178 0.95 39.72 1.51
CA ALA A 178 0.56 39.43 2.89
C ALA A 178 -0.95 39.20 3.03
N LEU A 179 -1.77 40.04 2.41
CA LEU A 179 -3.24 39.88 2.39
C LEU A 179 -3.65 38.58 1.69
N SER A 180 -3.04 38.27 0.54
CA SER A 180 -3.34 37.05 -0.23
C SER A 180 -2.95 35.79 0.54
N ARG A 181 -1.78 35.78 1.20
CA ARG A 181 -1.35 34.68 2.07
C ARG A 181 -2.29 34.48 3.25
N ARG A 182 -2.78 35.58 3.85
CA ARG A 182 -3.78 35.52 4.92
C ARG A 182 -5.09 34.87 4.46
N GLU A 183 -5.59 35.22 3.27
CA GLU A 183 -6.77 34.57 2.67
C GLU A 183 -6.54 33.06 2.48
N ARG A 184 -5.35 32.64 2.00
CA ARG A 184 -5.01 31.22 1.85
C ARG A 184 -4.98 30.48 3.17
N LEU A 185 -4.42 31.08 4.22
CA LEU A 185 -4.37 30.48 5.56
C LEU A 185 -5.78 30.26 6.12
N GLN A 186 -6.69 31.21 5.93
CA GLN A 186 -8.10 31.04 6.34
C GLN A 186 -8.79 29.92 5.57
N ALA A 187 -8.57 29.82 4.26
CA ALA A 187 -9.10 28.72 3.46
C ALA A 187 -8.51 27.36 3.87
N ALA A 188 -7.23 27.31 4.23
CA ALA A 188 -6.58 26.10 4.75
C ALA A 188 -7.17 25.68 6.10
N GLN A 189 -7.40 26.63 7.01
CA GLN A 189 -8.03 26.35 8.31
C GLN A 189 -9.47 25.83 8.15
N ALA A 190 -10.24 26.41 7.21
CA ALA A 190 -11.58 25.93 6.91
C ALA A 190 -11.56 24.51 6.29
N LEU A 191 -10.57 24.22 5.44
CA LEU A 191 -10.33 22.87 4.92
C LEU A 191 -10.00 21.90 6.04
N ASP A 192 -9.06 22.25 6.93
CA ASP A 192 -8.65 21.39 8.04
C ASP A 192 -9.82 21.08 8.98
N ALA A 193 -10.72 22.06 9.21
CA ALA A 193 -11.96 21.83 9.95
C ALA A 193 -12.89 20.83 9.25
N GLN A 194 -13.01 20.88 7.92
CA GLN A 194 -13.78 19.90 7.15
C GLN A 194 -13.10 18.53 7.07
N ILE A 195 -11.76 18.46 7.08
CA ILE A 195 -10.98 17.21 7.17
C ILE A 195 -11.31 16.47 8.46
N ALA A 196 -11.43 17.19 9.57
CA ALA A 196 -11.79 16.58 10.86
C ALA A 196 -13.24 16.06 10.92
N THR A 197 -14.15 16.60 10.11
CA THR A 197 -15.58 16.28 10.14
C THR A 197 -16.05 15.57 8.87
N THR A 198 -16.40 16.32 7.83
CA THR A 198 -17.10 15.85 6.62
C THR A 198 -16.20 15.02 5.70
N LEU A 199 -14.92 15.37 5.60
CA LEU A 199 -13.93 14.68 4.76
C LEU A 199 -13.19 13.58 5.53
N ARG A 200 -13.43 13.42 6.84
CA ARG A 200 -12.73 12.42 7.68
C ARG A 200 -12.81 11.02 7.10
N ARG A 201 -13.93 10.66 6.45
CA ARG A 201 -14.12 9.34 5.84
C ARG A 201 -13.09 8.98 4.76
N HIS A 202 -12.49 9.99 4.15
CA HIS A 202 -11.47 9.83 3.10
C HIS A 202 -10.05 9.83 3.66
N SER A 203 -9.88 9.98 4.97
CA SER A 203 -8.57 9.88 5.63
C SER A 203 -8.16 8.41 5.81
N HIS A 204 -6.86 8.13 5.69
CA HIS A 204 -6.34 6.80 5.98
C HIS A 204 -6.53 6.38 7.43
N ALA A 205 -6.56 7.36 8.36
CA ALA A 205 -6.85 7.10 9.76
C ALA A 205 -8.25 6.51 9.95
N HIS A 206 -9.26 7.08 9.30
CA HIS A 206 -10.63 6.56 9.37
C HIS A 206 -10.78 5.19 8.71
N GLN A 207 -10.15 4.97 7.55
CA GLN A 207 -10.16 3.66 6.88
C GLN A 207 -9.56 2.57 7.78
N ARG A 208 -8.49 2.88 8.52
CA ARG A 208 -7.90 1.98 9.52
C ARG A 208 -8.84 1.74 10.70
N GLU A 209 -9.47 2.78 11.24
CA GLU A 209 -10.46 2.66 12.32
C GLU A 209 -11.66 1.79 11.90
N GLU A 210 -12.19 1.97 10.69
CA GLU A 210 -13.31 1.20 10.15
C GLU A 210 -12.92 -0.27 9.90
N THR A 211 -11.73 -0.51 9.36
CA THR A 211 -11.19 -1.87 9.19
C THR A 211 -11.05 -2.57 10.56
N LEU A 212 -10.51 -1.88 11.56
CA LEU A 212 -10.39 -2.41 12.92
C LEU A 212 -11.77 -2.63 13.57
N ALA A 213 -12.75 -1.77 13.30
CA ALA A 213 -14.11 -1.93 13.78
C ALA A 213 -14.79 -3.15 13.14
N LEU A 214 -14.59 -3.38 11.84
CA LEU A 214 -15.08 -4.58 11.14
C LEU A 214 -14.44 -5.85 11.71
N LEU A 215 -13.12 -5.85 11.95
CA LEU A 215 -12.42 -6.97 12.58
C LEU A 215 -12.92 -7.24 14.01
N ARG A 216 -13.17 -6.20 14.82
CA ARG A 216 -13.80 -6.35 16.14
C ARG A 216 -15.19 -6.96 16.04
N ARG A 217 -16.01 -6.49 15.10
CA ARG A 217 -17.37 -7.00 14.91
C ARG A 217 -17.38 -8.47 14.46
N GLN A 218 -16.39 -8.86 13.66
CA GLN A 218 -16.17 -10.27 13.30
C GLN A 218 -15.74 -11.10 14.51
N ALA A 219 -14.82 -10.59 15.33
CA ALA A 219 -14.39 -11.25 16.57
C ALA A 219 -15.55 -11.41 17.57
N GLU A 220 -16.44 -10.42 17.69
CA GLU A 220 -17.65 -10.47 18.51
C GLU A 220 -18.70 -11.45 18.00
N ALA A 221 -18.73 -11.75 16.69
CA ALA A 221 -19.63 -12.75 16.11
C ALA A 221 -19.12 -14.19 16.30
N MET A 222 -17.84 -14.37 16.63
CA MET A 222 -17.22 -15.69 16.75
C MET A 222 -17.78 -16.54 17.91
N PRO A 223 -18.03 -15.98 19.11
CA PRO A 223 -18.75 -16.68 20.19
C PRO A 223 -20.15 -17.15 19.78
N LEU A 224 -20.89 -16.32 19.03
CA LEU A 224 -22.24 -16.68 18.57
C LEU A 224 -22.21 -17.86 17.57
N LEU A 225 -21.16 -17.93 16.76
CA LEU A 225 -20.88 -19.05 15.86
C LEU A 225 -20.54 -20.32 16.64
N VAL A 226 -19.73 -20.20 17.69
CA VAL A 226 -19.42 -21.31 18.62
C VAL A 226 -20.68 -21.80 19.34
N ASP A 227 -21.51 -20.90 19.87
CA ASP A 227 -22.77 -21.24 20.53
C ASP A 227 -23.73 -21.96 19.58
N ARG A 228 -23.80 -21.53 18.31
CA ARG A 228 -24.62 -22.20 17.28
C ARG A 228 -24.08 -23.58 16.94
N LEU A 229 -22.77 -23.78 16.85
CA LEU A 229 -22.15 -25.09 16.65
C LEU A 229 -22.37 -26.00 17.86
N GLN A 230 -22.25 -25.46 19.08
CA GLN A 230 -22.53 -26.18 20.33
C GLN A 230 -24.00 -26.64 20.36
N ALA A 231 -24.94 -25.74 20.07
CA ALA A 231 -26.37 -26.07 20.02
C ALA A 231 -26.69 -27.13 18.95
N MET A 232 -25.99 -27.09 17.81
CA MET A 232 -26.14 -28.11 16.76
C MET A 232 -25.62 -29.48 17.24
N MET A 233 -24.48 -29.53 17.94
CA MET A 233 -23.99 -30.77 18.56
C MET A 233 -24.98 -31.31 19.60
N THR A 234 -25.53 -30.45 20.48
CA THR A 234 -26.52 -30.88 21.47
C THR A 234 -27.80 -31.40 20.80
N THR A 235 -28.23 -30.79 19.70
CA THR A 235 -29.39 -31.26 18.93
C THR A 235 -29.13 -32.62 18.27
N LEU A 236 -27.93 -32.83 17.72
CA LEU A 236 -27.50 -34.11 17.17
C LEU A 236 -27.42 -35.21 18.24
N GLU A 237 -26.93 -34.87 19.44
CA GLU A 237 -26.87 -35.78 20.58
C GLU A 237 -28.27 -36.18 21.06
N GLN A 238 -29.19 -35.21 21.17
CA GLN A 238 -30.60 -35.48 21.48
C GLN A 238 -31.28 -36.31 20.40
N GLN A 239 -31.01 -36.06 19.12
CA GLN A 239 -31.56 -36.84 18.02
C GLN A 239 -31.02 -38.28 18.02
N SER A 240 -29.74 -38.46 18.33
CA SER A 240 -29.11 -39.77 18.52
C SER A 240 -29.76 -40.55 19.65
N GLN A 241 -29.95 -39.92 20.81
CA GLN A 241 -30.65 -40.52 21.95
C GLN A 241 -32.09 -40.90 21.61
N ALA A 242 -32.85 -39.98 20.98
CA ALA A 242 -34.23 -40.25 20.55
C ALA A 242 -34.33 -41.35 19.48
N SER A 243 -33.27 -41.57 18.70
CA SER A 243 -33.18 -42.70 17.75
C SER A 243 -32.87 -44.00 18.48
N ALA A 244 -31.96 -43.98 19.45
CA ALA A 244 -31.62 -45.13 20.29
C ALA A 244 -32.84 -45.61 21.10
N GLU A 245 -33.58 -44.67 21.71
CA GLU A 245 -34.84 -44.98 22.41
C GLU A 245 -35.89 -45.59 21.47
N ARG A 246 -36.06 -45.03 20.26
CA ARG A 246 -36.96 -45.62 19.24
C ARG A 246 -36.54 -47.03 18.85
N GLN A 247 -35.24 -47.28 18.74
CA GLN A 247 -34.71 -48.59 18.39
C GLN A 247 -34.93 -49.61 19.52
N ILE A 248 -34.72 -49.21 20.78
CA ILE A 248 -35.02 -50.02 21.97
C ILE A 248 -36.52 -50.32 22.05
N ALA A 249 -37.38 -49.31 21.89
CA ALA A 249 -38.83 -49.48 21.88
C ALA A 249 -39.28 -50.44 20.76
N SER A 250 -38.66 -50.36 19.57
CA SER A 250 -38.95 -51.28 18.47
C SER A 250 -38.53 -52.72 18.77
N GLN A 251 -37.39 -52.94 19.44
CA GLN A 251 -36.96 -54.26 19.89
C GLN A 251 -37.91 -54.83 20.95
N GLN A 252 -38.32 -54.01 21.92
CA GLN A 252 -39.28 -54.43 22.95
C GLN A 252 -40.65 -54.78 22.34
N ALA A 253 -41.13 -53.99 21.37
CA ALA A 253 -42.35 -54.30 20.64
C ALA A 253 -42.24 -55.61 19.85
N PHE A 254 -41.09 -55.87 19.23
CA PHE A 254 -40.81 -57.13 18.53
C PHE A 254 -40.78 -58.32 19.49
N LEU A 255 -40.13 -58.19 20.65
CA LEU A 255 -40.11 -59.23 21.69
C LEU A 255 -41.53 -59.52 22.22
N GLY A 256 -42.32 -58.47 22.50
CA GLY A 256 -43.71 -58.64 22.93
C GLY A 256 -44.61 -59.28 21.86
N GLN A 257 -44.44 -58.93 20.58
CA GLN A 257 -45.15 -59.59 19.48
C GLN A 257 -44.78 -61.06 19.36
N THR A 258 -43.51 -61.39 19.59
CA THR A 258 -42.99 -62.76 19.58
C THR A 258 -43.58 -63.57 20.73
N GLU A 259 -43.62 -63.01 21.93
CA GLU A 259 -44.26 -63.62 23.11
C GLU A 259 -45.77 -63.86 22.88
N ALA A 260 -46.49 -62.89 22.31
CA ALA A 260 -47.89 -63.04 21.95
C ALA A 260 -48.14 -64.07 20.83
N ALA A 261 -47.16 -64.27 19.92
CA ALA A 261 -47.22 -65.32 18.91
C ALA A 261 -47.02 -66.70 19.55
N TYR A 262 -46.06 -66.84 20.48
CA TYR A 262 -45.85 -68.08 21.25
C TYR A 262 -47.06 -68.43 22.13
N ALA A 263 -47.68 -67.46 22.79
CA ALA A 263 -48.89 -67.68 23.57
C ALA A 263 -50.09 -68.13 22.70
N ARG A 264 -50.24 -67.55 21.50
CA ARG A 264 -51.25 -68.01 20.52
C ARG A 264 -50.97 -69.42 20.01
N LEU A 265 -49.71 -69.77 19.79
CA LEU A 265 -49.30 -71.13 19.42
C LEU A 265 -49.65 -72.13 20.54
N ALA A 266 -49.36 -71.78 21.79
CA ALA A 266 -49.69 -72.61 22.95
C ALA A 266 -51.21 -72.80 23.11
N SER A 267 -52.00 -71.73 22.92
CA SER A 267 -53.47 -71.80 22.91
C SER A 267 -54.01 -72.66 21.77
N SER A 268 -53.44 -72.53 20.56
CA SER A 268 -53.80 -73.34 19.38
C SER A 268 -53.53 -74.82 19.61
N VAL A 269 -52.39 -75.16 20.22
CA VAL A 269 -52.03 -76.55 20.55
C VAL A 269 -52.93 -77.09 21.66
N GLY A 270 -53.24 -76.28 22.67
CA GLY A 270 -54.21 -76.64 23.70
C GLY A 270 -55.60 -76.93 23.15
N GLN A 271 -56.08 -76.09 22.22
CA GLN A 271 -57.37 -76.28 21.54
C GLN A 271 -57.38 -77.54 20.69
N SER A 272 -56.31 -77.78 19.93
CA SER A 272 -56.18 -78.99 19.10
C SER A 272 -56.17 -80.28 19.92
N LEU A 273 -55.56 -80.28 21.11
CA LEU A 273 -55.58 -81.43 22.02
C LEU A 273 -56.97 -81.66 22.61
N GLN A 274 -57.70 -80.58 22.91
CA GLN A 274 -59.06 -80.65 23.43
C GLN A 274 -60.06 -81.18 22.37
N ASP A 275 -59.88 -80.76 21.12
CA ASP A 275 -60.68 -81.23 19.97
C ASP A 275 -60.37 -82.71 19.65
N SER A 276 -59.10 -83.13 19.68
CA SER A 276 -58.72 -84.54 19.53
C SER A 276 -59.23 -85.45 20.66
N ALA A 277 -59.33 -84.94 21.90
CA ALA A 277 -59.92 -85.68 23.02
C ALA A 277 -61.44 -85.83 22.87
N ALA A 278 -62.13 -84.79 22.37
CA ALA A 278 -63.57 -84.84 22.08
C ALA A 278 -63.89 -85.77 20.90
N GLU A 279 -63.02 -85.85 19.90
CA GLU A 279 -63.14 -86.78 18.76
C GLU A 279 -62.88 -88.24 19.18
N SER A 280 -61.92 -88.48 20.09
CA SER A 280 -61.68 -89.81 20.67
C SER A 280 -62.86 -90.32 21.50
N ALA A 281 -63.56 -89.45 22.23
CA ALA A 281 -64.76 -89.81 22.99
C ALA A 281 -65.95 -90.17 22.07
N ARG A 282 -66.11 -89.49 20.93
CA ARG A 282 -67.12 -89.82 19.90
C ARG A 282 -66.84 -91.16 19.21
N THR A 283 -65.56 -91.47 18.97
CA THR A 283 -65.13 -92.71 18.32
C THR A 283 -65.25 -93.93 19.24
N ALA A 284 -65.05 -93.76 20.55
CA ALA A 284 -65.30 -94.82 21.55
C ALA A 284 -66.80 -95.15 21.72
N GLY A 285 -67.70 -94.19 21.50
CA GLY A 285 -69.15 -94.39 21.55
C GLY A 285 -69.72 -95.19 20.36
N ALA A 286 -69.05 -95.19 19.20
CA ALA A 286 -69.48 -95.90 18.00
C ALA A 286 -69.09 -97.39 17.97
N ALA A 287 -68.22 -97.84 18.90
CA ALA A 287 -67.68 -99.20 18.89
C ALA A 287 -68.44 -100.20 19.79
N LEU A 288 -69.33 -99.74 20.68
CA LEU A 288 -70.04 -100.60 21.64
C LEU A 288 -71.44 -101.07 21.20
N GLN A 289 -71.91 -100.65 20.03
CA GLN A 289 -73.23 -100.98 19.51
C GLN A 289 -73.40 -102.41 18.93
N PRO A 290 -72.40 -103.08 18.31
CA PRO A 290 -72.60 -104.40 17.70
C PRO A 290 -72.42 -105.60 18.63
N VAL A 291 -72.07 -105.40 19.92
CA VAL A 291 -71.83 -106.51 20.88
C VAL A 291 -73.12 -106.91 21.63
N VAL A 292 -74.17 -106.08 21.56
CA VAL A 292 -75.47 -106.36 22.20
C VAL A 292 -76.46 -107.05 21.24
N GLU A 293 -76.22 -107.05 19.93
CA GLU A 293 -77.11 -107.68 18.93
C GLU A 293 -76.79 -109.15 18.62
N ALA A 294 -75.56 -109.62 18.86
CA ALA A 294 -75.15 -110.99 18.49
C ALA A 294 -75.47 -112.06 19.56
N THR A 295 -75.84 -111.67 20.78
CA THR A 295 -76.03 -112.59 21.92
C THR A 295 -77.50 -112.96 22.15
N MET A 296 -78.43 -112.37 21.40
CA MET A 296 -79.90 -112.53 21.53
C MET A 296 -80.53 -113.41 20.43
N ALA A 297 -79.78 -114.40 19.91
CA ALA A 297 -80.30 -115.39 18.95
C ALA A 297 -80.06 -116.86 19.36
N GLY A 298 -79.36 -117.12 20.46
CA GLY A 298 -79.04 -118.46 20.95
C GLY A 298 -79.92 -118.91 22.11
N LEU A 299 -81.24 -118.94 21.86
CA LEU A 299 -82.24 -119.86 22.44
C LEU A 299 -81.86 -120.56 23.77
N ALA A 300 -82.55 -120.37 24.89
CA ALA A 300 -84.01 -120.41 25.08
C ALA A 300 -84.74 -121.64 24.48
N ARG A 301 -84.03 -122.71 24.13
CA ARG A 301 -84.56 -124.08 23.96
C ARG A 301 -83.41 -125.01 24.33
N GLU A 302 -83.42 -125.73 25.44
CA GLU A 302 -84.38 -126.78 25.70
C GLU A 302 -84.29 -127.14 27.19
N ALA A 303 -85.09 -126.45 28.00
CA ALA A 303 -85.39 -126.85 29.35
C ALA A 303 -86.35 -128.06 29.30
N ALA A 304 -86.12 -129.00 30.21
CA ALA A 304 -87.01 -130.12 30.57
C ALA A 304 -86.83 -131.46 29.82
N SER A 305 -85.59 -131.95 29.71
CA SER A 305 -85.22 -133.33 30.06
C SER A 305 -83.68 -133.33 30.16
N VAL A 306 -82.97 -133.82 31.16
CA VAL A 306 -83.13 -135.00 31.98
C VAL A 306 -82.46 -134.67 33.32
N GLN A 307 -83.31 -134.44 34.31
CA GLN A 307 -83.00 -134.11 35.70
C GLN A 307 -82.33 -135.28 36.48
N GLU A 308 -81.59 -136.15 35.78
CA GLU A 308 -81.02 -137.37 36.35
C GLU A 308 -79.48 -137.46 36.14
N THR A 309 -78.90 -136.64 35.26
CA THR A 309 -77.45 -136.67 34.94
C THR A 309 -76.64 -135.56 35.62
N VAL A 310 -77.17 -134.96 36.69
CA VAL A 310 -76.54 -133.82 37.40
C VAL A 310 -75.58 -134.27 38.52
N LYS A 311 -75.61 -135.53 38.96
CA LYS A 311 -74.73 -135.98 40.05
C LYS A 311 -73.28 -136.26 39.66
N HIS A 312 -72.95 -136.43 38.38
CA HIS A 312 -71.59 -136.78 37.96
C HIS A 312 -70.77 -135.65 37.32
N ALA A 313 -71.39 -134.55 36.87
CA ALA A 313 -70.70 -133.51 36.10
C ALA A 313 -70.08 -132.36 36.93
N VAL A 314 -70.38 -132.24 38.23
CA VAL A 314 -69.91 -131.10 39.06
C VAL A 314 -68.45 -131.21 39.49
N ARG A 315 -67.80 -132.37 39.35
CA ARG A 315 -66.41 -132.56 39.80
C ARG A 315 -65.36 -132.35 38.71
N GLN A 316 -65.75 -132.40 37.43
CA GLN A 316 -64.83 -132.26 36.28
C GLN A 316 -64.75 -130.82 35.76
N GLN A 317 -65.72 -129.96 36.09
CA GLN A 317 -65.77 -128.57 35.61
C GLN A 317 -64.94 -127.57 36.44
N LEU A 318 -64.56 -127.91 37.68
CA LEU A 318 -63.77 -127.03 38.54
C LEU A 318 -62.27 -126.98 38.13
N ASP A 319 -61.73 -128.03 37.53
CA ASP A 319 -60.35 -128.01 36.99
C ASP A 319 -60.24 -127.20 35.70
N SER A 320 -61.25 -127.28 34.82
CA SER A 320 -61.24 -126.59 33.51
C SER A 320 -61.38 -125.07 33.62
N LEU A 321 -62.08 -124.57 34.64
CA LEU A 321 -62.23 -123.13 34.87
C LEU A 321 -60.93 -122.49 35.41
N SER A 322 -60.16 -123.25 36.19
CA SER A 322 -58.85 -122.80 36.70
C SER A 322 -57.86 -122.58 35.55
N THR A 323 -57.79 -123.51 34.59
CA THR A 323 -56.91 -123.40 33.42
C THR A 323 -57.32 -122.26 32.47
N GLY A 324 -58.63 -121.98 32.37
CA GLY A 324 -59.15 -120.90 31.53
C GLY A 324 -58.77 -119.50 32.03
N PHE A 325 -58.71 -119.29 33.36
CA PHE A 325 -58.28 -118.02 33.93
C PHE A 325 -56.78 -117.77 33.75
N ASP A 326 -55.93 -118.79 33.92
CA ASP A 326 -54.49 -118.68 33.67
C ASP A 326 -54.18 -118.33 32.20
N THR A 327 -54.90 -118.94 31.27
CA THR A 327 -54.71 -118.69 29.82
C THR A 327 -55.18 -117.29 29.42
N THR A 328 -56.26 -116.79 30.04
CA THR A 328 -56.79 -115.46 29.75
C THR A 328 -55.91 -114.36 30.35
N ALA A 329 -55.38 -114.58 31.56
CA ALA A 329 -54.41 -113.67 32.18
C ALA A 329 -53.10 -113.59 31.37
N ALA A 330 -52.61 -114.73 30.85
CA ALA A 330 -51.45 -114.77 29.97
C ALA A 330 -51.67 -114.01 28.64
N ASN A 331 -52.85 -114.17 28.02
CA ASN A 331 -53.18 -113.45 26.78
C ASN A 331 -53.35 -111.93 26.98
N VAL A 332 -53.94 -111.49 28.09
CA VAL A 332 -54.06 -110.06 28.41
C VAL A 332 -52.69 -109.46 28.70
N ALA A 333 -51.83 -110.17 29.45
CA ALA A 333 -50.45 -109.74 29.70
C ALA A 333 -49.63 -109.65 28.41
N ASP A 334 -49.82 -110.59 27.48
CA ASP A 334 -49.15 -110.59 26.18
C ASP A 334 -49.64 -109.43 25.30
N ILE A 335 -50.96 -109.17 25.22
CA ILE A 335 -51.52 -108.02 24.49
C ILE A 335 -51.05 -106.70 25.09
N TRP A 336 -50.99 -106.58 26.42
CA TRP A 336 -50.43 -105.40 27.09
C TRP A 336 -48.94 -105.22 26.83
N SER A 337 -48.16 -106.31 26.79
CA SER A 337 -46.72 -106.25 26.46
C SER A 337 -46.50 -105.77 25.01
N ARG A 338 -47.34 -106.23 24.07
CA ARG A 338 -47.31 -105.80 22.67
C ARG A 338 -47.76 -104.34 22.51
N ALA A 339 -48.78 -103.92 23.26
CA ALA A 339 -49.23 -102.53 23.27
C ALA A 339 -48.15 -101.59 23.85
N LEU A 340 -47.49 -102.01 24.95
CA LEU A 340 -46.40 -101.24 25.55
C LEU A 340 -45.16 -101.19 24.64
N ALA A 341 -44.86 -102.28 23.92
CA ALA A 341 -43.78 -102.31 22.93
C ALA A 341 -44.09 -101.39 21.73
N ALA A 342 -45.33 -101.41 21.21
CA ALA A 342 -45.77 -100.52 20.15
C ALA A 342 -45.75 -99.04 20.58
N HIS A 343 -46.16 -98.75 21.83
CA HIS A 343 -46.12 -97.40 22.39
C HIS A 343 -44.68 -96.91 22.62
N ARG A 344 -43.77 -97.81 23.01
CA ARG A 344 -42.34 -97.48 23.16
C ARG A 344 -41.69 -97.18 21.81
N GLN A 345 -41.98 -97.97 20.79
CA GLN A 345 -41.50 -97.75 19.42
C GLN A 345 -42.05 -96.45 18.83
N SER A 346 -43.33 -96.14 19.08
CA SER A 346 -43.96 -94.86 18.73
C SER A 346 -43.27 -93.67 19.40
N ASN A 347 -43.02 -93.75 20.71
CA ASN A 347 -42.34 -92.70 21.46
C ASN A 347 -40.89 -92.50 21.00
N GLU A 348 -40.16 -93.57 20.66
CA GLU A 348 -38.80 -93.48 20.11
C GLU A 348 -38.80 -92.83 18.73
N ALA A 349 -39.76 -93.17 17.86
CA ALA A 349 -39.92 -92.53 16.56
C ALA A 349 -40.26 -91.04 16.68
N LEU A 350 -41.13 -90.68 17.62
CA LEU A 350 -41.52 -89.29 17.87
C LEU A 350 -40.37 -88.47 18.46
N ALA A 351 -39.60 -89.05 19.39
CA ALA A 351 -38.39 -88.42 19.94
C ALA A 351 -37.30 -88.24 18.87
N ALA A 352 -37.12 -89.21 17.96
CA ALA A 352 -36.20 -89.09 16.83
C ALA A 352 -36.65 -88.00 15.86
N GLN A 353 -37.95 -87.91 15.58
CA GLN A 353 -38.51 -86.87 14.71
C GLN A 353 -38.34 -85.47 15.31
N TRP A 354 -38.56 -85.30 16.61
CA TRP A 354 -38.31 -84.05 17.33
C TRP A 354 -36.84 -83.64 17.34
N ARG A 355 -35.93 -84.61 17.51
CA ARG A 355 -34.49 -84.34 17.45
C ARG A 355 -34.08 -83.90 16.05
N THR A 356 -34.64 -84.54 15.03
CA THR A 356 -34.40 -84.20 13.62
C THR A 356 -34.92 -82.80 13.28
N THR A 357 -36.11 -82.41 13.76
CA THR A 357 -36.65 -81.06 13.52
C THR A 357 -35.90 -79.98 14.30
N LEU A 358 -35.45 -80.27 15.53
CA LEU A 358 -34.57 -79.36 16.28
C LEU A 358 -33.22 -79.19 15.58
N ASP A 359 -32.60 -80.27 15.11
CA ASP A 359 -31.34 -80.21 14.35
C ASP A 359 -31.50 -79.41 13.04
N GLN A 360 -32.63 -79.59 12.34
CA GLN A 360 -32.95 -78.81 11.13
C GLN A 360 -33.18 -77.32 11.43
N LEU A 361 -33.84 -76.98 12.54
CA LEU A 361 -34.02 -75.59 12.97
C LEU A 361 -32.70 -74.94 13.37
N THR A 362 -31.85 -75.65 14.11
CA THR A 362 -30.52 -75.16 14.47
C THR A 362 -29.66 -74.97 13.23
N ALA A 363 -29.65 -75.92 12.30
CA ALA A 363 -28.92 -75.79 11.03
C ALA A 363 -29.45 -74.63 10.17
N ALA A 364 -30.77 -74.45 10.08
CA ALA A 364 -31.38 -73.35 9.33
C ALA A 364 -31.09 -71.99 9.98
N PHE A 365 -31.07 -71.93 11.32
CA PHE A 365 -30.71 -70.73 12.06
C PHE A 365 -29.22 -70.39 11.87
N ASP A 366 -28.32 -71.36 12.01
CA ASP A 366 -26.87 -71.18 11.81
C ASP A 366 -26.55 -70.74 10.39
N GLN A 367 -27.20 -71.34 9.40
CA GLN A 367 -26.99 -70.98 8.00
C GLN A 367 -27.52 -69.56 7.70
N ARG A 368 -28.64 -69.17 8.31
CA ARG A 368 -29.23 -67.84 8.11
C ARG A 368 -28.46 -66.75 8.87
N SER A 369 -27.97 -67.02 10.07
CA SER A 369 -27.12 -66.10 10.85
C SER A 369 -25.76 -65.91 10.18
N ALA A 370 -25.14 -66.99 9.67
CA ALA A 370 -23.92 -66.93 8.88
C ALA A 370 -24.12 -66.09 7.61
N SER A 371 -25.22 -66.32 6.86
CA SER A 371 -25.51 -65.55 5.65
C SER A 371 -25.75 -64.05 5.91
N LEU A 372 -26.34 -63.71 7.06
CA LEU A 372 -26.56 -62.32 7.47
C LEU A 372 -25.25 -61.64 7.88
N LEU A 373 -24.40 -62.33 8.65
CA LEU A 373 -23.08 -61.84 9.04
C LEU A 373 -22.17 -61.66 7.83
N GLU A 374 -22.21 -62.60 6.88
CA GLU A 374 -21.46 -62.52 5.63
C GLU A 374 -21.98 -61.38 4.74
N GLY A 375 -23.30 -61.20 4.65
CA GLY A 375 -23.91 -60.08 3.92
C GLY A 375 -23.61 -58.70 4.53
N ILE A 376 -23.60 -58.58 5.86
CA ILE A 376 -23.23 -57.35 6.57
C ILE A 376 -21.73 -57.07 6.42
N SER A 377 -20.87 -58.08 6.55
CA SER A 377 -19.42 -57.95 6.36
C SER A 377 -19.09 -57.55 4.93
N ALA A 378 -19.66 -58.22 3.94
CA ALA A 378 -19.48 -57.89 2.52
C ALA A 378 -19.95 -56.46 2.22
N ARG A 379 -21.05 -56.00 2.83
CA ARG A 379 -21.54 -54.63 2.63
C ARG A 379 -20.65 -53.60 3.32
N LEU A 380 -20.17 -53.87 4.53
CA LEU A 380 -19.19 -53.00 5.22
C LEU A 380 -17.88 -52.91 4.43
N GLU A 381 -17.39 -54.03 3.90
CA GLU A 381 -16.15 -54.09 3.12
C GLU A 381 -16.29 -53.38 1.78
N THR A 382 -17.45 -53.52 1.11
CA THR A 382 -17.78 -52.76 -0.11
C THR A 382 -17.87 -51.26 0.18
N THR A 383 -18.50 -50.88 1.30
CA THR A 383 -18.65 -49.46 1.67
C THR A 383 -17.30 -48.85 2.04
N ALA A 384 -16.49 -49.55 2.84
CA ALA A 384 -15.13 -49.15 3.20
C ALA A 384 -14.23 -49.05 1.96
N GLY A 385 -14.33 -50.01 1.03
CA GLY A 385 -13.66 -49.97 -0.27
C GLY A 385 -14.06 -48.75 -1.09
N SER A 386 -15.37 -48.46 -1.20
CA SER A 386 -15.87 -47.29 -1.95
C SER A 386 -15.43 -45.96 -1.35
N VAL A 387 -15.41 -45.85 -0.01
CA VAL A 387 -14.96 -44.64 0.69
C VAL A 387 -13.45 -44.46 0.55
N SER A 388 -12.67 -45.53 0.68
CA SER A 388 -11.22 -45.52 0.47
C SER A 388 -10.86 -45.12 -0.98
N GLN A 389 -11.60 -45.65 -1.95
CA GLN A 389 -11.41 -45.33 -3.36
C GLN A 389 -11.78 -43.88 -3.67
N ALA A 390 -12.90 -43.38 -3.14
CA ALA A 390 -13.29 -41.98 -3.27
C ALA A 390 -12.28 -41.01 -2.61
N TRP A 391 -11.73 -41.39 -1.45
CA TRP A 391 -10.67 -40.63 -0.78
C TRP A 391 -9.36 -40.64 -1.57
N THR A 392 -8.96 -41.78 -2.11
CA THR A 392 -7.76 -41.91 -2.96
C THR A 392 -7.92 -41.07 -4.23
N GLU A 393 -9.11 -41.08 -4.81
CA GLU A 393 -9.41 -40.27 -6.00
C GLU A 393 -9.41 -38.78 -5.68
N ALA A 394 -9.96 -38.37 -4.53
CA ALA A 394 -9.90 -36.99 -4.05
C ALA A 394 -8.47 -36.53 -3.77
N LEU A 395 -7.64 -37.34 -3.13
CA LEU A 395 -6.21 -37.05 -2.92
C LEU A 395 -5.47 -36.93 -4.26
N SER A 396 -5.72 -37.84 -5.21
CA SER A 396 -5.07 -37.78 -6.53
C SER A 396 -5.44 -36.53 -7.32
N ARG A 397 -6.71 -36.08 -7.24
CA ARG A 397 -7.15 -34.81 -7.83
C ARG A 397 -6.50 -33.64 -7.10
N GLN A 398 -6.42 -33.68 -5.77
CA GLN A 398 -5.75 -32.64 -5.00
C GLN A 398 -4.27 -32.51 -5.40
N ASP A 399 -3.53 -33.63 -5.48
CA ASP A 399 -2.12 -33.65 -5.89
C ASP A 399 -1.94 -33.11 -7.31
N GLN A 400 -2.75 -33.55 -8.28
CA GLN A 400 -2.70 -33.00 -9.64
C GLN A 400 -3.00 -31.51 -9.69
N THR A 401 -3.98 -31.04 -8.91
CA THR A 401 -4.31 -29.61 -8.86
C THR A 401 -3.18 -28.82 -8.21
N HIS A 402 -2.56 -29.34 -7.16
CA HIS A 402 -1.40 -28.76 -6.50
C HIS A 402 -0.20 -28.70 -7.44
N GLU A 403 0.11 -29.78 -8.16
CA GLU A 403 1.20 -29.82 -9.13
C GLU A 403 0.98 -28.83 -10.27
N THR A 404 -0.27 -28.72 -10.76
CA THR A 404 -0.65 -27.76 -11.79
C THR A 404 -0.51 -26.32 -11.30
N LEU A 405 -0.99 -26.02 -10.08
CA LEU A 405 -0.89 -24.70 -9.45
C LEU A 405 0.58 -24.32 -9.22
N THR A 406 1.38 -25.25 -8.70
CA THR A 406 2.82 -25.04 -8.46
C THR A 406 3.56 -24.81 -9.77
N GLY A 407 3.22 -25.56 -10.82
CA GLY A 407 3.76 -25.38 -12.17
C GLY A 407 3.33 -24.06 -12.84
N GLN A 408 2.13 -23.57 -12.56
CA GLN A 408 1.68 -22.24 -12.99
C GLN A 408 2.38 -21.13 -12.20
N HIS A 409 2.55 -21.30 -10.89
CA HIS A 409 3.24 -20.34 -10.03
C HIS A 409 4.72 -20.19 -10.41
N ARG A 410 5.41 -21.31 -10.65
CA ARG A 410 6.80 -21.29 -11.13
C ARG A 410 6.93 -20.59 -12.48
N ARG A 411 6.04 -20.86 -13.43
CA ARG A 411 6.02 -20.17 -14.73
C ARG A 411 5.73 -18.66 -14.60
N ALA A 412 4.84 -18.27 -13.69
CA ALA A 412 4.56 -16.87 -13.42
C ALA A 412 5.77 -16.16 -12.79
N LEU A 413 6.49 -16.82 -11.88
CA LEU A 413 7.73 -16.30 -11.31
C LEU A 413 8.84 -16.19 -12.37
N GLU A 414 9.05 -17.22 -13.19
CA GLU A 414 10.01 -17.19 -14.31
C GLU A 414 9.69 -16.05 -15.30
N ALA A 415 8.42 -15.87 -15.65
CA ALA A 415 7.99 -14.77 -16.52
C ALA A 415 8.16 -13.39 -15.88
N ALA A 416 7.89 -13.26 -14.58
CA ALA A 416 8.09 -12.02 -13.83
C ALA A 416 9.57 -11.67 -13.73
N THR A 417 10.45 -12.64 -13.44
CA THR A 417 11.90 -12.46 -13.43
C THR A 417 12.43 -12.07 -14.80
N ALA A 418 12.00 -12.74 -15.88
CA ALA A 418 12.40 -12.36 -17.24
C ALA A 418 11.92 -10.95 -17.62
N THR A 419 10.71 -10.58 -17.24
CA THR A 419 10.16 -9.23 -17.47
C THR A 419 10.95 -8.19 -16.68
N PHE A 420 11.31 -8.50 -15.43
CA PHE A 420 12.12 -7.63 -14.58
C PHE A 420 13.53 -7.44 -15.14
N GLU A 421 14.21 -8.51 -15.57
CA GLU A 421 15.51 -8.45 -16.25
C GLU A 421 15.44 -7.59 -17.52
N GLN A 422 14.39 -7.77 -18.33
CA GLN A 422 14.18 -6.97 -19.53
C GLN A 422 13.95 -5.48 -19.21
N HIS A 423 13.19 -5.18 -18.17
CA HIS A 423 12.97 -3.80 -17.71
C HIS A 423 14.26 -3.19 -17.14
N ALA A 424 15.01 -3.92 -16.33
CA ALA A 424 16.29 -3.49 -15.78
C ALA A 424 17.31 -3.20 -16.90
N ALA A 425 17.42 -4.09 -17.89
CA ALA A 425 18.29 -3.88 -19.05
C ALA A 425 17.85 -2.67 -19.90
N THR A 426 16.54 -2.44 -20.01
CA THR A 426 16.00 -1.29 -20.75
C THR A 426 16.22 0.02 -20.00
N LEU A 427 16.04 0.04 -18.68
CA LEU A 427 16.35 1.17 -17.83
C LEU A 427 17.85 1.49 -17.87
N GLN A 428 18.72 0.49 -17.76
CA GLN A 428 20.17 0.66 -17.86
C GLN A 428 20.58 1.25 -19.21
N ARG A 429 20.01 0.75 -20.32
CA ARG A 429 20.23 1.32 -21.66
C ARG A 429 19.73 2.76 -21.76
N ALA A 430 18.54 3.07 -21.25
CA ALA A 430 18.01 4.43 -21.27
C ALA A 430 18.84 5.40 -20.42
N LEU A 431 19.34 4.96 -19.27
CA LEU A 431 20.20 5.75 -18.41
C LEU A 431 21.56 6.01 -19.06
N HIS A 432 22.15 4.99 -19.69
CA HIS A 432 23.40 5.11 -20.43
C HIS A 432 23.25 6.07 -21.62
N GLN A 433 22.16 5.93 -22.38
CA GLN A 433 21.84 6.83 -23.50
C GLN A 433 21.67 8.28 -23.02
N SER A 434 20.91 8.49 -21.95
CA SER A 434 20.72 9.83 -21.36
C SER A 434 22.04 10.44 -20.89
N HIS A 435 22.94 9.64 -20.32
CA HIS A 435 24.28 10.09 -19.92
C HIS A 435 25.15 10.49 -21.11
N GLU A 436 25.14 9.71 -22.20
CA GLU A 436 25.87 10.02 -23.42
C GLU A 436 25.29 11.26 -24.11
N ASP A 437 23.96 11.39 -24.18
CA ASP A 437 23.28 12.56 -24.73
C ASP A 437 23.59 13.83 -23.92
N LEU A 438 23.61 13.73 -22.59
CA LEU A 438 23.99 14.84 -21.70
C LEU A 438 25.46 15.22 -21.85
N ARG A 439 26.37 14.25 -21.95
CA ARG A 439 27.80 14.51 -22.20
C ARG A 439 28.01 15.18 -23.55
N ALA A 440 27.34 14.70 -24.60
CA ALA A 440 27.40 15.29 -25.93
C ALA A 440 26.83 16.72 -25.93
N GLY A 441 25.70 16.95 -25.23
CA GLY A 441 25.09 18.27 -25.07
C GLY A 441 26.01 19.25 -24.35
N LEU A 442 26.63 18.83 -23.23
CA LEU A 442 27.59 19.66 -22.49
C LEU A 442 28.84 19.96 -23.31
N ALA A 443 29.40 18.96 -24.01
CA ALA A 443 30.56 19.16 -24.88
C ALA A 443 30.25 20.15 -26.02
N SER A 444 29.08 20.02 -26.66
CA SER A 444 28.61 20.96 -27.68
C SER A 444 28.44 22.37 -27.13
N GLN A 445 27.84 22.52 -25.94
CA GLN A 445 27.61 23.81 -25.33
C GLN A 445 28.92 24.49 -24.90
N ASP A 446 29.86 23.73 -24.36
CA ASP A 446 31.21 24.22 -24.03
C ASP A 446 31.97 24.63 -25.30
N GLN A 447 31.87 23.86 -26.37
CA GLN A 447 32.51 24.20 -27.65
C GLN A 447 31.89 25.46 -28.27
N GLN A 448 30.57 25.63 -28.19
CA GLN A 448 29.90 26.87 -28.60
C GLN A 448 30.31 28.06 -27.73
N ARG A 449 30.40 27.88 -26.41
CA ARG A 449 30.86 28.93 -25.49
C ARG A 449 32.30 29.33 -25.79
N LEU A 450 33.19 28.36 -25.98
CA LEU A 450 34.59 28.60 -26.35
C LEU A 450 34.70 29.31 -27.70
N ALA A 451 33.96 28.87 -28.71
CA ALA A 451 33.96 29.55 -30.02
C ALA A 451 33.45 30.99 -29.91
N ALA A 452 32.38 31.23 -29.15
CA ALA A 452 31.86 32.58 -28.90
C ALA A 452 32.88 33.46 -28.15
N TRP A 453 33.55 32.91 -27.14
CA TRP A 453 34.62 33.61 -26.42
C TRP A 453 35.82 33.89 -27.32
N THR A 454 36.30 32.93 -28.09
CA THR A 454 37.40 33.11 -29.04
C THR A 454 37.05 34.17 -30.09
N ASN A 455 35.83 34.18 -30.61
CA ASN A 455 35.37 35.21 -31.55
C ASN A 455 35.28 36.58 -30.89
N THR A 456 34.78 36.66 -29.65
CA THR A 456 34.67 37.93 -28.92
C THR A 456 36.06 38.48 -28.62
N LEU A 457 36.97 37.67 -28.10
CA LEU A 457 38.37 38.04 -27.87
C LEU A 457 39.09 38.41 -29.18
N GLY A 458 38.84 37.67 -30.26
CA GLY A 458 39.37 37.97 -31.59
C GLY A 458 38.89 39.33 -32.10
N SER A 459 37.60 39.63 -31.94
CA SER A 459 37.04 40.95 -32.30
C SER A 459 37.60 42.08 -31.43
N MET A 460 37.73 41.87 -30.12
CA MET A 460 38.33 42.86 -29.22
C MET A 460 39.79 43.14 -29.58
N ALA A 461 40.57 42.09 -29.87
CA ALA A 461 41.96 42.23 -30.29
C ALA A 461 42.08 42.94 -31.65
N ALA A 462 41.15 42.69 -32.58
CA ALA A 462 41.08 43.38 -33.86
C ALA A 462 40.72 44.86 -33.69
N THR A 463 39.70 45.18 -32.89
CA THR A 463 39.29 46.56 -32.59
C THR A 463 40.42 47.33 -31.89
N LEU A 464 41.05 46.74 -30.87
CA LEU A 464 42.19 47.37 -30.19
C LEU A 464 43.36 47.63 -31.13
N ARG A 465 43.68 46.69 -32.03
CA ARG A 465 44.72 46.88 -33.06
C ARG A 465 44.36 48.03 -33.99
N GLN A 466 43.11 48.08 -34.44
CA GLN A 466 42.62 49.14 -35.32
C GLN A 466 42.66 50.51 -34.63
N GLU A 467 42.22 50.60 -33.37
CA GLU A 467 42.32 51.84 -32.59
C GLU A 467 43.77 52.26 -32.37
N TRP A 468 44.69 51.31 -32.14
CA TRP A 468 46.13 51.59 -32.06
C TRP A 468 46.73 52.07 -33.37
N GLU A 469 46.40 51.45 -34.51
CA GLU A 469 46.85 51.89 -35.82
C GLU A 469 46.32 53.30 -36.15
N GLN A 470 45.05 53.58 -35.83
CA GLN A 470 44.44 54.90 -36.00
C GLN A 470 45.08 55.95 -35.10
N ALA A 471 45.28 55.65 -33.81
CA ALA A 471 45.95 56.53 -32.87
C ALA A 471 47.42 56.78 -33.29
N GLY A 472 48.11 55.76 -33.79
CA GLY A 472 49.47 55.85 -34.32
C GLY A 472 49.55 56.73 -35.57
N ALA A 473 48.63 56.56 -36.51
CA ALA A 473 48.53 57.40 -37.71
C ALA A 473 48.19 58.86 -37.36
N HIS A 474 47.28 59.08 -36.42
CA HIS A 474 46.92 60.42 -35.95
C HIS A 474 48.12 61.10 -35.25
N THR A 475 48.83 60.36 -34.39
CA THR A 475 50.04 60.84 -33.72
C THR A 475 51.15 61.18 -34.72
N ALA A 476 51.39 60.32 -35.71
CA ALA A 476 52.38 60.57 -36.76
C ALA A 476 52.01 61.81 -37.60
N SER A 477 50.73 61.96 -37.97
CA SER A 477 50.23 63.15 -38.67
C SER A 477 50.42 64.42 -37.83
N HIS A 478 50.12 64.36 -36.53
CA HIS A 478 50.34 65.47 -35.61
C HIS A 478 51.82 65.83 -35.51
N GLN A 479 52.70 64.84 -35.37
CA GLN A 479 54.14 65.06 -35.28
C GLN A 479 54.70 65.63 -36.58
N GLN A 480 54.21 65.20 -37.74
CA GLN A 480 54.59 65.76 -39.03
C GLN A 480 54.11 67.21 -39.19
N ALA A 481 52.88 67.52 -38.78
CA ALA A 481 52.37 68.90 -38.78
C ALA A 481 53.19 69.81 -37.84
N ILE A 482 53.62 69.29 -36.68
CA ILE A 482 54.52 70.00 -35.77
C ILE A 482 55.89 70.22 -36.43
N CYS A 483 56.50 69.20 -37.01
CA CYS A 483 57.78 69.32 -37.70
C CYS A 483 57.72 70.29 -38.88
N GLU A 484 56.64 70.27 -39.65
CA GLU A 484 56.44 71.19 -40.77
C GLU A 484 56.22 72.63 -40.29
N THR A 485 55.48 72.81 -39.20
CA THR A 485 55.31 74.11 -38.55
C THR A 485 56.66 74.62 -38.03
N LEU A 486 57.46 73.78 -37.36
CA LEU A 486 58.81 74.13 -36.92
C LEU A 486 59.73 74.49 -38.09
N ALA A 487 59.67 73.75 -39.20
CA ALA A 487 60.43 74.04 -40.41
C ALA A 487 60.02 75.38 -41.04
N ARG A 488 58.70 75.65 -41.13
CA ARG A 488 58.18 76.95 -41.60
C ARG A 488 58.61 78.09 -40.68
N THR A 489 58.48 77.93 -39.37
CA THR A 489 58.92 78.94 -38.39
C THR A 489 60.43 79.18 -38.48
N ALA A 490 61.25 78.14 -38.64
CA ALA A 490 62.69 78.28 -38.84
C ALA A 490 63.02 79.02 -40.15
N HIS A 491 62.28 78.75 -41.23
CA HIS A 491 62.44 79.45 -42.51
C HIS A 491 62.02 80.92 -42.39
N ASP A 492 60.88 81.22 -41.76
CA ASP A 492 60.40 82.58 -41.52
C ASP A 492 61.37 83.38 -40.63
N ILE A 493 61.90 82.77 -39.57
CA ILE A 493 62.93 83.38 -38.72
C ILE A 493 64.19 83.65 -39.54
N SER A 494 64.64 82.71 -40.37
CA SER A 494 65.82 82.89 -41.21
C SER A 494 65.62 83.99 -42.25
N ALA A 495 64.48 84.01 -42.93
CA ALA A 495 64.11 85.05 -43.89
C ALA A 495 63.99 86.42 -43.22
N ARG A 496 63.32 86.52 -42.05
CA ARG A 496 63.26 87.75 -41.26
C ARG A 496 64.64 88.19 -40.79
N THR A 497 65.48 87.27 -40.32
CA THR A 497 66.85 87.58 -39.89
C THR A 497 67.69 88.07 -41.05
N GLN A 498 67.56 87.47 -42.25
CA GLN A 498 68.27 87.90 -43.44
C GLN A 498 67.78 89.24 -43.97
N ALA A 499 66.46 89.49 -43.96
CA ALA A 499 65.89 90.80 -44.28
C ALA A 499 66.36 91.85 -43.28
N HIS A 500 66.31 91.53 -41.98
CA HIS A 500 66.74 92.43 -40.92
C HIS A 500 68.26 92.70 -40.99
N ALA A 501 69.07 91.70 -41.31
CA ALA A 501 70.50 91.87 -41.57
C ALA A 501 70.78 92.69 -42.82
N SER A 502 70.01 92.51 -43.90
CA SER A 502 70.13 93.31 -45.13
C SER A 502 69.73 94.76 -44.91
N ASP A 503 68.63 95.00 -44.18
CA ASP A 503 68.20 96.32 -43.75
C ASP A 503 69.25 96.96 -42.83
N THR A 504 69.81 96.19 -41.90
CA THR A 504 70.87 96.67 -41.01
C THR A 504 72.15 96.97 -41.81
N ILE A 505 72.52 96.16 -42.79
CA ILE A 505 73.67 96.42 -43.68
C ILE A 505 73.40 97.63 -44.57
N ALA A 506 72.17 97.83 -45.05
CA ALA A 506 71.77 99.01 -45.80
C ALA A 506 71.78 100.27 -44.93
N GLU A 507 71.37 100.15 -43.67
CA GLU A 507 71.40 101.22 -42.67
C GLU A 507 72.85 101.52 -42.23
N ILE A 508 73.69 100.50 -42.05
CA ILE A 508 75.14 100.63 -41.81
C ILE A 508 75.82 101.23 -43.05
N SER A 509 75.41 100.86 -44.26
CA SER A 509 75.94 101.45 -45.50
C SER A 509 75.50 102.92 -45.63
N ARG A 510 74.26 103.25 -45.26
CA ARG A 510 73.80 104.65 -45.13
C ARG A 510 74.54 105.40 -44.03
N LEU A 511 74.82 104.78 -42.89
CA LEU A 511 75.61 105.33 -41.79
C LEU A 511 77.08 105.48 -42.17
N VAL A 512 77.67 104.59 -42.98
CA VAL A 512 79.04 104.67 -43.48
C VAL A 512 79.16 105.73 -44.58
N GLN A 513 78.13 105.86 -45.44
CA GLN A 513 78.03 106.95 -46.41
C GLN A 513 77.86 108.31 -45.71
N ALA A 514 77.00 108.38 -44.68
CA ALA A 514 76.81 109.57 -43.85
C ALA A 514 78.02 109.87 -42.93
N ALA A 515 78.74 108.84 -42.48
CA ALA A 515 79.99 108.97 -41.71
C ALA A 515 81.21 109.32 -42.58
N SER A 516 81.09 109.23 -43.91
CA SER A 516 82.15 109.60 -44.85
C SER A 516 82.28 111.13 -45.08
N GLU A 517 81.37 111.95 -44.53
CA GLU A 517 81.41 113.42 -44.68
C GLU A 517 81.64 114.22 -43.38
N ALA A 518 81.90 113.62 -42.21
CA ALA A 518 82.01 114.45 -41.00
C ALA A 518 82.90 113.88 -39.87
N PRO A 519 84.23 113.80 -40.02
CA PRO A 519 85.11 113.53 -38.90
C PRO A 519 85.23 114.80 -38.01
N LYS A 520 84.24 115.07 -37.12
CA LYS A 520 84.41 116.07 -36.05
C LYS A 520 83.51 116.08 -34.80
N ALA A 521 82.73 115.05 -34.45
CA ALA A 521 82.04 115.08 -33.14
C ALA A 521 81.79 113.69 -32.52
N ALA A 522 82.82 113.12 -31.92
CA ALA A 522 82.74 111.88 -31.15
C ALA A 522 82.64 112.15 -29.64
N ALA A 523 81.64 112.89 -29.17
CA ALA A 523 81.55 113.22 -27.73
C ALA A 523 80.15 113.27 -27.09
N GLU A 524 79.04 112.91 -27.75
CA GLU A 524 77.71 113.19 -27.16
C GLU A 524 76.66 112.05 -27.13
N VAL A 525 77.00 110.78 -27.36
CA VAL A 525 75.97 109.70 -27.39
C VAL A 525 76.25 108.56 -26.39
N ILE A 526 76.47 108.91 -25.13
CA ILE A 526 76.42 107.98 -23.98
C ILE A 526 75.03 108.00 -23.29
N GLY A 527 74.05 108.70 -23.87
CA GLY A 527 72.65 108.70 -23.39
C GLY A 527 71.77 107.60 -24.02
N GLU A 528 71.94 107.31 -25.31
CA GLU A 528 71.04 106.41 -26.06
C GLU A 528 71.30 104.92 -25.82
N LEU A 529 72.50 104.56 -25.34
CA LEU A 529 72.84 103.16 -25.03
C LEU A 529 72.08 102.61 -23.81
N ARG A 530 71.52 103.49 -22.96
CA ARG A 530 70.82 103.09 -21.73
C ARG A 530 69.33 102.79 -21.94
N GLN A 531 68.74 103.27 -23.05
CA GLN A 531 67.34 103.02 -23.40
C GLN A 531 67.16 101.68 -24.15
N LYS A 532 68.10 101.30 -25.03
CA LYS A 532 68.04 100.04 -25.80
C LYS A 532 68.33 98.77 -24.98
N LEU A 533 69.01 98.90 -23.84
CA LEU A 533 69.22 97.79 -22.90
C LEU A 533 67.97 97.47 -22.06
N ALA A 534 67.03 98.41 -21.91
CA ALA A 534 65.76 98.17 -21.21
C ALA A 534 64.76 97.35 -22.06
N ASP A 535 64.75 97.54 -23.39
CA ASP A 535 63.89 96.77 -24.32
C ASP A 535 64.36 95.31 -24.55
N SER A 536 65.58 94.98 -24.17
CA SER A 536 66.15 93.62 -24.31
C SER A 536 65.75 92.68 -23.17
N MET A 537 65.41 93.22 -22.00
CA MET A 537 65.02 92.41 -20.82
C MET A 537 63.57 91.93 -20.89
N VAL A 538 62.69 92.66 -21.58
CA VAL A 538 61.28 92.27 -21.79
C VAL A 538 61.19 91.07 -22.74
N ARG A 539 62.03 91.02 -23.78
CA ARG A 539 62.12 89.89 -24.73
C ARG A 539 62.66 88.60 -24.09
N ASP A 540 63.62 88.71 -23.18
CA ASP A 540 64.10 87.55 -22.42
C ASP A 540 63.07 87.04 -21.40
N THR A 541 62.20 87.92 -20.90
CA THR A 541 61.09 87.53 -20.01
C THR A 541 59.99 86.80 -20.79
N GLU A 542 59.67 87.23 -22.00
CA GLU A 542 58.73 86.52 -22.90
C GLU A 542 59.27 85.15 -23.34
N MET A 543 60.58 85.02 -23.60
CA MET A 543 61.19 83.72 -23.89
C MET A 543 61.22 82.77 -22.68
N LEU A 544 61.35 83.31 -21.46
CA LEU A 544 61.23 82.52 -20.23
C LEU A 544 59.78 82.13 -19.93
N ASP A 545 58.80 82.98 -20.26
CA ASP A 545 57.37 82.70 -20.10
C ASP A 545 56.89 81.62 -21.08
N GLU A 546 57.34 81.66 -22.34
CA GLU A 546 57.05 80.61 -23.33
C GLU A 546 57.70 79.26 -22.95
N ARG A 547 58.89 79.29 -22.32
CA ARG A 547 59.56 78.09 -21.81
C ARG A 547 58.87 77.53 -20.56
N SER A 548 58.34 78.40 -19.70
CA SER A 548 57.53 78.03 -18.54
C SER A 548 56.20 77.39 -18.98
N ARG A 549 55.58 77.92 -20.03
CA ARG A 549 54.36 77.40 -20.65
C ARG A 549 54.56 76.04 -21.33
N LEU A 550 55.69 75.83 -22.00
CA LEU A 550 56.04 74.51 -22.56
C LEU A 550 56.28 73.46 -21.47
N LEU A 551 56.92 73.83 -20.34
CA LEU A 551 57.10 72.95 -19.19
C LEU A 551 55.76 72.60 -18.51
N ALA A 552 54.85 73.57 -18.35
CA ALA A 552 53.50 73.33 -17.82
C ALA A 552 52.67 72.40 -18.72
N THR A 553 52.84 72.50 -20.04
CA THR A 553 52.15 71.60 -20.99
C THR A 553 52.70 70.18 -20.90
N LEU A 554 54.02 70.02 -20.71
CA LEU A 554 54.67 68.73 -20.48
C LEU A 554 54.24 68.11 -19.15
N GLU A 555 54.11 68.91 -18.09
CA GLU A 555 53.59 68.48 -16.78
C GLU A 555 52.14 67.99 -16.88
N THR A 556 51.28 68.72 -17.61
CA THR A 556 49.88 68.33 -17.84
C THR A 556 49.77 67.02 -18.64
N LEU A 557 50.63 66.83 -19.65
CA LEU A 557 50.68 65.57 -20.42
C LEU A 557 51.22 64.41 -19.56
N LEU A 558 52.19 64.66 -18.69
CA LEU A 558 52.71 63.65 -17.76
C LEU A 558 51.65 63.24 -16.74
N ASP A 559 50.88 64.20 -16.22
CA ASP A 559 49.75 63.95 -15.31
C ASP A 559 48.62 63.19 -16.01
N ALA A 560 48.30 63.52 -17.27
CA ALA A 560 47.30 62.78 -18.04
C ALA A 560 47.70 61.31 -18.26
N VAL A 561 48.98 61.03 -18.54
CA VAL A 561 49.50 59.67 -18.70
C VAL A 561 49.53 58.93 -17.35
N ASN A 562 49.93 59.58 -16.26
CA ASN A 562 49.89 59.00 -14.92
C ASN A 562 48.46 58.71 -14.45
N HIS A 563 47.52 59.59 -14.75
CA HIS A 563 46.11 59.42 -14.44
C HIS A 563 45.50 58.25 -15.22
N ALA A 564 45.75 58.17 -16.53
CA ALA A 564 45.29 57.06 -17.37
C ALA A 564 45.89 55.71 -16.92
N SER A 565 47.16 55.68 -16.53
CA SER A 565 47.83 54.47 -16.00
C SER A 565 47.23 54.05 -14.65
N THR A 566 46.82 55.01 -13.81
CA THR A 566 46.16 54.76 -12.52
C THR A 566 44.73 54.25 -12.71
N GLU A 567 43.97 54.81 -13.65
CA GLU A 567 42.64 54.32 -14.02
C GLU A 567 42.71 52.91 -14.60
N GLN A 568 43.68 52.61 -15.48
CA GLN A 568 43.89 51.26 -16.00
C GLN A 568 44.20 50.25 -14.90
N ARG A 569 45.07 50.62 -13.93
CA ARG A 569 45.36 49.75 -12.78
C ARG A 569 44.11 49.51 -11.93
N SER A 570 43.30 50.55 -11.69
CA SER A 570 42.03 50.43 -10.96
C SER A 570 41.00 49.54 -11.68
N ALA A 571 40.92 49.63 -13.01
CA ALA A 571 40.04 48.77 -13.81
C ALA A 571 40.47 47.29 -13.79
N VAL A 572 41.78 47.02 -13.83
CA VAL A 572 42.35 45.68 -13.70
C VAL A 572 42.09 45.11 -12.31
N ASP A 573 42.29 45.89 -11.25
CA ASP A 573 41.98 45.47 -9.87
C ASP A 573 40.48 45.17 -9.70
N GLY A 574 39.61 45.96 -10.34
CA GLY A 574 38.16 45.71 -10.40
C GLY A 574 37.80 44.39 -11.10
N LEU A 575 38.45 44.07 -12.23
CA LEU A 575 38.23 42.80 -12.94
C LEU A 575 38.73 41.59 -12.14
N ILE A 576 39.86 41.72 -11.45
CA ILE A 576 40.42 40.67 -10.58
C ILE A 576 39.49 40.44 -9.38
N SER A 577 39.04 41.50 -8.71
CA SER A 577 38.08 41.42 -7.61
C SER A 577 36.76 40.79 -8.04
N THR A 578 36.23 41.20 -9.20
CA THR A 578 34.96 40.65 -9.72
C THR A 578 35.11 39.16 -10.08
N SER A 579 36.25 38.75 -10.62
CA SER A 579 36.53 37.35 -10.95
C SER A 579 36.68 36.49 -9.69
N ALA A 580 37.33 37.02 -8.63
CA ALA A 580 37.43 36.35 -7.33
C ALA A 580 36.04 36.18 -6.68
N ASP A 581 35.21 37.23 -6.70
CA ASP A 581 33.84 37.21 -6.18
C ASP A 581 32.91 36.24 -6.92
N LEU A 582 33.11 36.06 -8.22
CA LEU A 582 32.36 35.08 -9.02
C LEU A 582 32.81 33.65 -8.74
N LEU A 583 34.13 33.42 -8.61
CA LEU A 583 34.67 32.11 -8.23
C LEU A 583 34.22 31.69 -6.82
N ASP A 584 34.21 32.62 -5.86
CA ASP A 584 33.72 32.36 -4.50
C ASP A 584 32.22 32.03 -4.48
N ARG A 585 31.42 32.75 -5.28
CA ARG A 585 29.98 32.47 -5.45
C ARG A 585 29.69 31.12 -6.11
N VAL A 586 30.53 30.69 -7.05
CA VAL A 586 30.41 29.37 -7.69
C VAL A 586 30.83 28.28 -6.71
N GLY A 587 31.89 28.49 -5.95
CA GLY A 587 32.36 27.56 -4.91
C GLY A 587 31.32 27.33 -3.81
N THR A 588 30.75 28.42 -3.27
CA THR A 588 29.68 28.35 -2.26
C THR A 588 28.40 27.70 -2.80
N ARG A 589 27.95 28.06 -4.02
CA ARG A 589 26.80 27.36 -4.63
C ARG A 589 27.04 25.89 -4.88
N PHE A 590 28.25 25.51 -5.29
CA PHE A 590 28.59 24.12 -5.52
C PHE A 590 28.60 23.33 -4.20
N ALA A 591 29.20 23.90 -3.15
CA ALA A 591 29.21 23.31 -1.80
C ALA A 591 27.78 23.12 -1.26
N ASP A 592 26.94 24.16 -1.31
CA ASP A 592 25.54 24.08 -0.88
C ASP A 592 24.74 23.02 -1.67
N LYS A 593 25.00 22.91 -2.98
CA LYS A 593 24.33 21.94 -3.85
C LYS A 593 24.76 20.50 -3.53
N VAL A 594 26.05 20.28 -3.31
CA VAL A 594 26.61 18.98 -2.92
C VAL A 594 26.12 18.57 -1.53
N GLU A 595 26.03 19.49 -0.58
CA GLU A 595 25.51 19.22 0.77
C GLU A 595 24.01 18.88 0.73
N THR A 596 23.23 19.61 -0.07
CA THR A 596 21.79 19.35 -0.24
C THR A 596 21.52 18.00 -0.92
N GLU A 597 22.22 17.69 -2.01
CA GLU A 597 22.07 16.40 -2.71
C GLU A 597 22.67 15.24 -1.90
N GLY A 598 23.74 15.47 -1.14
CA GLY A 598 24.29 14.52 -0.17
C GLY A 598 23.31 14.20 0.96
N GLY A 599 22.61 15.21 1.50
CA GLY A 599 21.54 15.02 2.48
C GLY A 599 20.36 14.23 1.91
N ARG A 600 19.98 14.47 0.65
CA ARG A 600 18.94 13.68 -0.05
C ARG A 600 19.34 12.22 -0.24
N LEU A 601 20.59 11.96 -0.66
CA LEU A 601 21.13 10.60 -0.76
C LEU A 601 21.20 9.91 0.61
N GLY A 602 21.57 10.62 1.67
CA GLY A 602 21.54 10.09 3.04
C GLY A 602 20.13 9.74 3.51
N THR A 603 19.14 10.55 3.14
CA THR A 603 17.73 10.29 3.46
C THR A 603 17.20 9.06 2.69
N ALA A 604 17.53 8.96 1.40
CA ALA A 604 17.16 7.81 0.57
C ALA A 604 17.82 6.51 1.06
N ALA A 605 19.09 6.56 1.47
CA ALA A 605 19.81 5.44 2.06
C ALA A 605 19.19 5.00 3.41
N ALA A 606 18.78 5.95 4.26
CA ALA A 606 18.06 5.65 5.49
C ALA A 606 16.69 4.99 5.21
N GLN A 607 16.01 5.41 4.15
CA GLN A 607 14.72 4.84 3.74
C GLN A 607 14.85 3.42 3.18
N VAL A 608 15.92 3.15 2.43
CA VAL A 608 16.26 1.79 1.96
C VAL A 608 16.61 0.88 3.13
N THR A 609 17.42 1.34 4.09
CA THR A 609 17.72 0.57 5.32
C THR A 609 16.47 0.33 6.15
N GLY A 610 15.58 1.32 6.28
CA GLY A 610 14.28 1.16 6.93
C GLY A 610 13.40 0.11 6.24
N SER A 611 13.33 0.12 4.91
CA SER A 611 12.60 -0.89 4.14
C SER A 611 13.20 -2.29 4.25
N ALA A 612 14.52 -2.42 4.37
CA ALA A 612 15.18 -3.70 4.61
C ALA A 612 14.86 -4.28 6.00
N VAL A 613 14.74 -3.42 7.02
CA VAL A 613 14.31 -3.80 8.37
C VAL A 613 12.83 -4.21 8.38
N GLU A 614 11.97 -3.52 7.61
CA GLU A 614 10.56 -3.90 7.46
C GLU A 614 10.40 -5.22 6.69
N VAL A 615 11.23 -5.51 5.70
CA VAL A 615 11.25 -6.81 5.00
C VAL A 615 11.77 -7.92 5.92
N ALA A 616 12.77 -7.64 6.76
CA ALA A 616 13.26 -8.59 7.75
C ALA A 616 12.20 -8.91 8.82
N SER A 617 11.44 -7.90 9.30
CA SER A 617 10.36 -8.11 10.26
C SER A 617 9.17 -8.86 9.67
N LEU A 618 8.90 -8.70 8.37
CA LEU A 618 7.93 -9.51 7.62
C LEU A 618 8.37 -10.98 7.53
N GLY A 619 9.67 -11.22 7.36
CA GLY A 619 10.27 -12.56 7.42
C GLY A 619 10.17 -13.21 8.80
N GLU A 620 10.42 -12.46 9.88
CA GLU A 620 10.24 -12.94 11.25
C GLU A 620 8.76 -13.23 11.59
N ALA A 621 7.84 -12.35 11.16
CA ALA A 621 6.40 -12.56 11.35
C ALA A 621 5.89 -13.80 10.59
N PHE A 622 6.38 -14.02 9.36
CA PHE A 622 6.08 -15.23 8.60
C PHE A 622 6.67 -16.49 9.26
N GLY A 623 7.91 -16.41 9.75
CA GLY A 623 8.55 -17.49 10.51
C GLY A 623 7.76 -17.87 11.76
N ALA A 624 7.31 -16.88 12.54
CA ALA A 624 6.46 -17.08 13.71
C ALA A 624 5.11 -17.72 13.35
N ALA A 625 4.49 -17.30 12.24
CA ALA A 625 3.23 -17.88 11.77
C ALA A 625 3.38 -19.35 11.34
N VAL A 626 4.49 -19.70 10.68
CA VAL A 626 4.80 -21.09 10.31
C VAL A 626 5.05 -21.96 11.55
N GLN A 627 5.74 -21.42 12.56
CA GLN A 627 5.96 -22.12 13.84
C GLN A 627 4.65 -22.40 14.57
N LEU A 628 3.77 -21.39 14.66
CA LEU A 628 2.46 -21.51 15.30
C LEU A 628 1.56 -22.53 14.58
N PHE A 629 1.62 -22.56 13.24
CA PHE A 629 0.94 -23.56 12.43
C PHE A 629 1.49 -24.97 12.69
N GLY A 630 2.82 -25.11 12.81
CA GLY A 630 3.47 -26.38 13.16
C GLY A 630 3.07 -26.90 14.54
N GLU A 631 3.01 -26.03 15.55
CA GLU A 631 2.51 -26.38 16.89
C GLU A 631 1.04 -26.79 16.87
N SER A 632 0.20 -26.04 16.15
CA SER A 632 -1.23 -26.36 16.01
C SER A 632 -1.44 -27.72 15.34
N ASN A 633 -0.67 -28.02 14.28
CA ASN A 633 -0.73 -29.31 13.61
C ASN A 633 -0.22 -30.45 14.52
N GLY A 634 0.82 -30.20 15.32
CA GLY A 634 1.29 -31.15 16.33
C GLY A 634 0.24 -31.44 17.41
N GLN A 635 -0.50 -30.43 17.88
CA GLN A 635 -1.60 -30.60 18.82
C GLN A 635 -2.76 -31.38 18.21
N LEU A 636 -3.08 -31.16 16.93
CA LEU A 636 -4.12 -31.88 16.21
C LEU A 636 -3.78 -33.38 16.12
N VAL A 637 -2.53 -33.72 15.75
CA VAL A 637 -2.04 -35.10 15.71
C VAL A 637 -2.10 -35.75 17.09
N ALA A 638 -1.70 -35.05 18.15
CA ALA A 638 -1.78 -35.57 19.52
C ALA A 638 -3.23 -35.76 20.02
N HIS A 639 -4.18 -34.96 19.52
CA HIS A 639 -5.60 -35.16 19.79
C HIS A 639 -6.17 -36.37 19.05
N LEU A 640 -5.78 -36.56 17.79
CA LEU A 640 -6.18 -37.73 17.01
C LEU A 640 -5.65 -39.04 17.62
N GLN A 641 -4.39 -39.07 18.06
CA GLN A 641 -3.82 -40.23 18.77
C GLN A 641 -4.53 -40.53 20.10
N ARG A 642 -4.96 -39.49 20.84
CA ARG A 642 -5.76 -39.69 22.06
C ARG A 642 -7.16 -40.23 21.76
N LEU A 643 -7.78 -39.81 20.65
CA LEU A 643 -9.06 -40.34 20.19
C LEU A 643 -8.95 -41.81 19.79
N GLU A 644 -7.89 -42.17 19.05
CA GLU A 644 -7.56 -43.55 18.69
C GLU A 644 -7.42 -44.43 19.94
N ALA A 645 -6.60 -44.01 20.91
CA ALA A 645 -6.41 -44.75 22.17
C ALA A 645 -7.70 -44.86 23.01
N ALA A 646 -8.56 -43.84 22.97
CA ALA A 646 -9.86 -43.87 23.66
C ALA A 646 -10.85 -44.82 22.98
N LEU A 647 -10.84 -44.88 21.64
CA LEU A 647 -11.64 -45.81 20.85
C LEU A 647 -11.22 -47.26 21.08
N ASP A 648 -9.92 -47.56 21.08
CA ASP A 648 -9.39 -48.89 21.41
C ASP A 648 -9.81 -49.35 22.80
N LYS A 649 -9.73 -48.44 23.79
CA LYS A 649 -10.15 -48.74 25.17
C LYS A 649 -11.67 -48.97 25.29
N SER A 650 -12.46 -48.29 24.46
CA SER A 650 -13.91 -48.49 24.38
C SER A 650 -14.27 -49.83 23.75
N LEU A 651 -13.55 -50.23 22.70
CA LEU A 651 -13.72 -51.52 22.03
C LEU A 651 -13.38 -52.68 22.98
N ALA A 652 -12.24 -52.61 23.67
CA ALA A 652 -11.84 -53.62 24.65
C ALA A 652 -12.87 -53.77 25.78
N ARG A 653 -13.42 -52.65 26.28
CA ARG A 653 -14.46 -52.68 27.32
C ARG A 653 -15.79 -53.24 26.81
N SER A 654 -16.15 -52.96 25.56
CA SER A 654 -17.33 -53.54 24.90
C SER A 654 -17.21 -55.06 24.79
N ASP A 655 -16.04 -55.58 24.42
CA ASP A 655 -15.77 -57.02 24.34
C ASP A 655 -15.82 -57.69 25.72
N GLU A 656 -15.28 -57.03 26.75
CA GLU A 656 -15.32 -57.52 28.13
C GLU A 656 -16.77 -57.57 28.68
N GLN A 657 -17.60 -56.57 28.35
CA GLN A 657 -19.02 -56.56 28.69
C GLN A 657 -19.80 -57.64 27.94
N LEU A 658 -19.51 -57.87 26.66
CA LEU A 658 -20.10 -58.95 25.88
C LEU A 658 -19.75 -60.31 26.48
N ALA A 659 -18.48 -60.53 26.86
CA ALA A 659 -18.05 -61.74 27.55
C ALA A 659 -18.76 -61.94 28.89
N TYR A 660 -18.94 -60.87 29.67
CA TYR A 660 -19.68 -60.90 30.94
C TYR A 660 -21.16 -61.27 30.75
N TYR A 661 -21.84 -60.69 29.76
CA TYR A 661 -23.24 -61.01 29.46
C TYR A 661 -23.43 -62.43 28.93
N VAL A 662 -22.49 -62.95 28.13
CA VAL A 662 -22.50 -64.35 27.67
C VAL A 662 -22.30 -65.30 28.85
N ALA A 663 -21.40 -64.98 29.78
CA ALA A 663 -21.19 -65.78 30.99
C ALA A 663 -22.44 -65.78 31.89
N GLN A 664 -23.09 -64.62 32.05
CA GLN A 664 -24.32 -64.48 32.84
C GLN A 664 -25.50 -65.24 32.20
N ALA A 665 -25.63 -65.20 30.87
CA ALA A 665 -26.64 -65.97 30.15
C ALA A 665 -26.43 -67.48 30.33
N ARG A 666 -25.17 -67.94 30.32
CA ARG A 666 -24.82 -69.34 30.58
C ARG A 666 -25.17 -69.77 32.00
N GLU A 667 -24.90 -68.94 33.00
CA GLU A 667 -25.22 -69.23 34.40
C GLU A 667 -26.74 -69.33 34.64
N VAL A 668 -27.54 -68.47 33.99
CA VAL A 668 -29.02 -68.53 34.06
C VAL A 668 -29.57 -69.80 33.41
N ILE A 669 -28.99 -70.23 32.28
CA ILE A 669 -29.36 -71.49 31.61
C ILE A 669 -29.04 -72.68 32.52
N ASP A 670 -27.84 -72.73 33.10
CA ASP A 670 -27.44 -73.80 34.02
C ASP A 670 -28.37 -73.85 35.25
N LEU A 671 -28.73 -72.70 35.83
CA LEU A 671 -29.66 -72.63 36.96
C LEU A 671 -31.07 -73.12 36.60
N SER A 672 -31.54 -72.81 35.38
CA SER A 672 -32.84 -73.27 34.88
C SER A 672 -32.86 -74.78 34.65
N VAL A 673 -31.79 -75.35 34.09
CA VAL A 673 -31.64 -76.80 33.90
C VAL A 673 -31.59 -77.54 35.24
N LEU A 674 -30.89 -76.99 36.23
CA LEU A 674 -30.80 -77.57 37.57
C LEU A 674 -32.16 -77.53 38.30
N SER A 675 -32.89 -76.41 38.20
CA SER A 675 -34.26 -76.27 38.70
C SER A 675 -35.23 -77.26 38.05
N GLN A 676 -35.18 -77.42 36.73
CA GLN A 676 -36.03 -78.37 36.01
C GLN A 676 -35.74 -79.82 36.41
N LYS A 677 -34.47 -80.17 36.61
CA LYS A 677 -34.06 -81.48 37.11
C LYS A 677 -34.60 -81.74 38.51
N GLN A 678 -34.54 -80.74 39.39
CA GLN A 678 -34.99 -80.84 40.78
C GLN A 678 -36.51 -80.98 40.89
N ILE A 679 -37.27 -80.27 40.05
CA ILE A 679 -38.72 -80.43 39.93
C ILE A 679 -39.08 -81.86 39.45
N LEU A 680 -38.32 -82.41 38.51
CA LEU A 680 -38.51 -83.77 38.01
C LEU A 680 -38.23 -84.83 39.09
N GLU A 681 -37.16 -84.66 39.86
CA GLU A 681 -36.81 -85.53 40.98
C GLU A 681 -37.85 -85.44 42.12
N ASP A 682 -38.37 -84.25 42.43
CA ASP A 682 -39.44 -84.06 43.42
C ASP A 682 -40.77 -84.65 42.96
N MET A 683 -41.10 -84.59 41.66
CA MET A 683 -42.26 -85.28 41.10
C MET A 683 -42.10 -86.81 41.14
N GLN A 684 -40.91 -87.35 40.92
CA GLN A 684 -40.64 -88.79 41.06
C GLN A 684 -40.76 -89.23 42.51
N ARG A 685 -40.27 -88.45 43.48
CA ARG A 685 -40.47 -88.71 44.91
C ARG A 685 -41.94 -88.65 45.34
N LEU A 686 -42.72 -87.74 44.77
CA LEU A 686 -44.17 -87.65 45.00
C LEU A 686 -44.94 -88.83 44.36
N ALA A 687 -44.45 -89.38 43.26
CA ALA A 687 -45.00 -90.58 42.62
C ALA A 687 -44.68 -91.85 43.43
N ASP A 688 -43.47 -91.96 43.99
CA ASP A 688 -43.07 -93.08 44.87
C ASP A 688 -43.79 -93.05 46.23
N GLN A 689 -44.23 -91.88 46.71
CA GLN A 689 -45.03 -91.75 47.94
C GLN A 689 -46.54 -92.05 47.76
N ARG A 690 -47.02 -92.30 46.53
CA ARG A 690 -48.46 -92.43 46.20
C ARG A 690 -48.93 -93.83 45.76
N ALA A 691 -48.28 -94.90 46.21
CA ALA A 691 -48.80 -96.28 46.08
C ALA A 691 -48.42 -97.18 47.28
N PRO A 692 -49.34 -98.01 47.82
CA PRO A 692 -50.55 -97.63 48.55
C PRO A 692 -50.49 -98.02 50.05
N ILE A 693 -51.06 -97.16 50.91
CA ILE A 693 -51.60 -97.55 52.22
C ILE A 693 -53.03 -98.04 51.96
N GLY A 694 -53.27 -99.35 52.08
CA GLY A 694 -54.61 -99.93 51.98
C GLY A 694 -54.63 -101.46 52.08
N ALA A 695 -54.98 -101.94 53.29
CA ALA A 695 -55.67 -103.20 53.63
C ALA A 695 -54.84 -104.37 54.24
N GLU A 696 -54.53 -104.26 55.53
CA GLU A 696 -54.78 -105.35 56.49
C GLU A 696 -56.26 -105.31 56.90
N ALA A 697 -57.05 -106.29 56.48
CA ALA A 697 -58.14 -106.93 57.24
C ALA A 697 -58.89 -107.95 56.36
N ALA A 698 -58.77 -109.23 56.77
CA ALA A 698 -59.42 -110.47 56.33
C ALA A 698 -58.57 -111.39 55.45
#